data_AF-A0AAU4J6D4-F1
#
_entry.id   AF-A0AAU4J6D4-F1
#
_cell.length_a   1.000
_cell.length_b   1.000
_cell.length_c   1.000
_cell.angle_alpha   90.00
_cell.angle_beta   90.00
_cell.angle_gamma   90.00
#
_symmetry.space_group_name_H-M   'P 1'
#
loop_
_entity.id
_entity.type
_entity.pdbx_description
1 polymer ?
#
loop_
_entity_poly.entity_id
_entity_poly.type
_entity_poly.pdbx_seq_one_letter_code
_entity_poly.pdbx_strand_id
1 'polypeptide(L)'
;MDGDETRDARGTRRAVPRPASGPPPMPPVPPAPPGHPHVPQSSPVATWLDVPRADAEVGIWRFEHVPPRVPRKRKLAPASRLGALIPLGIGIVLWSLWLNNTFPYKGSLLALVTPGDWWYSPTLSPQTWQGWVARAVYDEIFFVVLLIAAGYLGSWPTLIRFWLGNRSQPQRAAITAAGAAVALVLVFPVLDSDPVPVYTTIIYLIALFADGWAAAGAPVTVFLVDTSITLAVLWVAARWGDWRPLVRHWRTARQAGPRPDGAPAAVAPPSRWPLLRVAGQTQAADLLSADVLTGQMTDVDCARVGRAWDLLHTQGRLVSFTETVVRHGGAAWTHPSGARDLPRRTTEHDLLVGQVRVGRCGSDERTPPAYRNAGVALDPATLGTSLLAVGPPGSGRTERLTVPVVESLTLGALTGACAVVAVGTVGSSLGPDDAFDVVIRPGDPASVHDLHLYAEATDPDAAAAVLAEGLAGDLETFGAGRAATALAQLIGPYRAAHGRFPAVPVLRELLEGRPQTLAELLEALPPDATAMRRELEPWLRRTGTAAECGPPLADRLALLDRPVFRGFFGTGPQAAEDGAEQTHAARPFSLSAVGHHPLRVRIDLPGQGHEEAAQLLARLVLAQFLAVARANGDRSHFVCLVLDDASGTLTPGTVRAVQRLRAHHAGVVLGLRTLGDVPQTLHGPLLSAVGCRAACSGVSTWDGRALAEAWGTEWVETTEVAKHTVFADQPMTRFIHAVRKLVTGRAVTTDAVTVRQVERERWSASELAHAVPAGHAVLSLTSVKGEYAPPLLVDLHA
;
A
#
# COMPACT_ATOMS: atom_id res chain seq x y z
N MET A 1 65.15 48.66 -2.79
CA MET A 1 64.68 48.22 -4.11
C MET A 1 63.24 48.71 -4.24
N ASP A 2 62.99 50.02 -4.35
CA ASP A 2 63.41 50.98 -5.41
C ASP A 2 63.01 50.45 -6.79
N GLY A 3 62.14 51.06 -7.60
CA GLY A 3 61.29 52.24 -7.52
C GLY A 3 59.98 51.92 -8.29
N ASP A 4 59.03 52.81 -8.53
CA ASP A 4 59.14 54.24 -8.75
C ASP A 4 57.75 54.88 -8.55
N GLU A 5 57.78 56.10 -8.05
CA GLU A 5 56.63 56.91 -7.66
C GLU A 5 56.00 57.64 -8.86
N THR A 6 54.69 57.91 -8.75
CA THR A 6 54.00 59.18 -9.07
C THR A 6 54.32 59.93 -10.38
N ARG A 7 53.27 60.34 -11.11
CA ARG A 7 52.73 61.72 -11.05
C ARG A 7 51.65 61.99 -12.10
N ASP A 8 50.67 62.75 -11.62
CA ASP A 8 49.71 63.57 -12.35
C ASP A 8 50.33 64.36 -13.52
N ALA A 9 49.56 64.53 -14.60
CA ALA A 9 49.45 65.83 -15.27
C ALA A 9 48.20 65.92 -16.15
N ARG A 10 47.35 66.90 -15.82
CA ARG A 10 46.27 67.41 -16.67
C ARG A 10 46.85 67.92 -18.00
N GLY A 11 46.31 67.44 -19.11
CA GLY A 11 46.54 67.98 -20.45
C GLY A 11 45.21 68.13 -21.19
N THR A 12 44.69 69.35 -21.21
CA THR A 12 43.48 69.77 -21.92
C THR A 12 43.59 69.60 -23.44
N ARG A 13 42.55 69.04 -24.07
CA ARG A 13 41.84 69.51 -25.30
C ARG A 13 41.33 68.33 -26.15
N ARG A 14 40.01 68.10 -26.17
CA ARG A 14 39.20 68.09 -27.42
C ARG A 14 37.72 67.86 -27.15
N ALA A 15 36.94 68.74 -27.78
CA ALA A 15 35.56 68.70 -28.22
C ALA A 15 34.65 67.53 -27.79
N VAL A 16 33.54 67.92 -27.16
CA VAL A 16 32.30 67.15 -26.99
C VAL A 16 31.69 66.78 -28.35
N PRO A 17 31.27 65.51 -28.56
CA PRO A 17 30.15 65.19 -29.43
C PRO A 17 28.90 64.92 -28.59
N ARG A 18 27.80 65.61 -28.94
CA ARG A 18 26.44 65.29 -28.47
C ARG A 18 26.05 63.85 -28.83
N PRO A 19 25.15 63.23 -28.05
CA PRO A 19 24.80 61.82 -28.16
C PRO A 19 24.03 61.51 -29.45
N ALA A 20 24.35 60.37 -30.05
CA ALA A 20 23.59 59.78 -31.14
C ALA A 20 22.25 59.25 -30.64
N SER A 21 21.20 59.63 -31.38
CA SER A 21 19.89 59.00 -31.56
C SER A 21 19.55 57.75 -30.71
N GLY A 22 18.45 57.85 -29.96
CA GLY A 22 17.78 56.71 -29.34
C GLY A 22 17.20 55.71 -30.36
N PRO A 23 16.81 54.51 -29.89
CA PRO A 23 16.32 53.43 -30.75
C PRO A 23 14.95 53.78 -31.38
N PRO A 24 14.64 53.22 -32.57
CA PRO A 24 13.40 53.54 -33.28
C PRO A 24 12.17 53.02 -32.53
N PRO A 25 11.00 53.69 -32.68
CA PRO A 25 9.77 53.27 -32.03
C PRO A 25 9.27 51.93 -32.62
N MET A 26 9.00 50.97 -31.73
CA MET A 26 8.31 49.73 -32.07
C MET A 26 6.90 50.02 -32.62
N PRO A 27 6.41 49.23 -33.59
CA PRO A 27 5.03 49.33 -34.07
C PRO A 27 4.03 48.99 -32.95
N PRO A 28 2.82 49.58 -32.96
CA PRO A 28 1.81 49.32 -31.94
C PRO A 28 1.36 47.87 -31.97
N VAL A 29 1.39 47.23 -30.79
CA VAL A 29 0.87 45.90 -30.55
C VAL A 29 -0.64 45.90 -30.86
N PRO A 30 -1.17 44.92 -31.64
CA PRO A 30 -2.60 44.82 -31.88
C PRO A 30 -3.35 44.60 -30.56
N PRO A 31 -4.58 45.12 -30.42
CA PRO A 31 -5.36 44.96 -29.19
C PRO A 31 -5.54 43.47 -28.88
N ALA A 32 -5.23 43.10 -27.64
CA ALA A 32 -5.46 41.75 -27.13
C ALA A 32 -6.93 41.37 -27.32
N PRO A 33 -7.24 40.11 -27.68
CA PRO A 33 -8.62 39.65 -27.71
C PRO A 33 -9.27 39.88 -26.34
N PRO A 34 -10.57 40.21 -26.30
CA PRO A 34 -11.27 40.46 -25.05
C PRO A 34 -11.03 39.27 -24.12
N GLY A 35 -10.57 39.60 -22.90
CA GLY A 35 -10.21 38.63 -21.88
C GLY A 35 -11.29 37.58 -21.76
N HIS A 36 -10.84 36.33 -21.62
CA HIS A 36 -11.70 35.27 -21.11
C HIS A 36 -12.51 35.84 -19.95
N PRO A 37 -13.85 35.67 -19.94
CA PRO A 37 -14.64 36.11 -18.80
C PRO A 37 -13.98 35.54 -17.56
N HIS A 38 -13.71 36.39 -16.56
CA HIS A 38 -13.23 35.95 -15.26
C HIS A 38 -14.09 34.76 -14.84
N VAL A 39 -13.53 33.56 -14.92
CA VAL A 39 -14.12 32.40 -14.29
C VAL A 39 -14.29 32.82 -12.84
N PRO A 40 -15.51 32.82 -12.28
CA PRO A 40 -15.70 33.17 -10.88
C PRO A 40 -14.71 32.31 -10.10
N GLN A 41 -13.84 32.96 -9.32
CA GLN A 41 -12.81 32.26 -8.55
C GLN A 41 -13.52 31.16 -7.77
N SER A 42 -13.33 29.90 -8.18
CA SER A 42 -13.93 28.76 -7.50
C SER A 42 -13.41 28.78 -6.07
N SER A 43 -14.29 28.55 -5.10
CA SER A 43 -13.84 28.48 -3.71
C SER A 43 -12.68 27.46 -3.58
N PRO A 44 -11.72 27.68 -2.68
CA PRO A 44 -10.59 26.76 -2.50
C PRO A 44 -11.08 25.33 -2.20
N VAL A 45 -12.18 25.21 -1.45
CA VAL A 45 -12.83 23.93 -1.13
C VAL A 45 -13.48 23.29 -2.36
N ALA A 46 -14.11 24.07 -3.25
CA ALA A 46 -14.63 23.54 -4.51
C ALA A 46 -13.49 22.97 -5.38
N THR A 47 -12.37 23.70 -5.47
CA THR A 47 -11.18 23.24 -6.18
C THR A 47 -10.64 21.96 -5.55
N TRP A 48 -10.50 21.91 -4.23
CA TRP A 48 -10.07 20.72 -3.49
C TRP A 48 -11.01 19.53 -3.71
N LEU A 49 -12.33 19.71 -3.72
CA LEU A 49 -13.29 18.63 -4.01
C LEU A 49 -13.17 18.11 -5.45
N ASP A 50 -12.91 19.00 -6.41
CA ASP A 50 -12.95 18.67 -7.84
C ASP A 50 -11.66 18.01 -8.36
N VAL A 51 -10.55 18.12 -7.63
CA VAL A 51 -9.30 17.41 -7.97
C VAL A 51 -9.53 15.89 -7.95
N PRO A 52 -9.23 15.14 -9.03
CA PRO A 52 -9.39 13.69 -9.02
C PRO A 52 -8.37 13.01 -8.10
N ARG A 53 -8.81 12.04 -7.29
CA ARG A 53 -7.93 11.15 -6.51
C ARG A 53 -7.69 9.89 -7.33
N ALA A 54 -6.47 9.71 -7.83
CA ALA A 54 -6.10 8.48 -8.52
C ALA A 54 -6.07 7.31 -7.53
N ASP A 55 -6.49 6.12 -7.97
CA ASP A 55 -6.24 4.91 -7.20
C ASP A 55 -4.73 4.61 -7.27
N ALA A 56 -4.07 4.78 -6.14
CA ALA A 56 -2.62 4.69 -5.99
C ALA A 56 -2.27 3.60 -4.98
N GLU A 57 -1.04 3.09 -5.08
CA GLU A 57 -0.50 2.11 -4.14
C GLU A 57 -0.50 2.65 -2.70
N VAL A 58 -0.44 1.74 -1.72
CA VAL A 58 -0.50 2.08 -0.29
C VAL A 58 0.58 3.08 0.08
N GLY A 59 0.20 4.07 0.89
CA GLY A 59 1.13 5.07 1.39
C GLY A 59 1.45 6.17 0.39
N ILE A 60 0.94 6.14 -0.85
CA ILE A 60 1.03 7.27 -1.76
C ILE A 60 -0.03 8.32 -1.39
N TRP A 61 0.41 9.56 -1.23
CA TRP A 61 -0.46 10.73 -1.13
C TRP A 61 -1.24 10.91 -2.43
N ARG A 62 -2.57 10.84 -2.35
CA ARG A 62 -3.46 10.77 -3.54
C ARG A 62 -3.86 12.13 -4.09
N PHE A 63 -3.91 13.15 -3.24
CA PHE A 63 -4.28 14.49 -3.66
C PHE A 63 -3.23 15.02 -4.66
N GLU A 64 -3.69 15.43 -5.85
CA GLU A 64 -2.85 15.84 -6.98
C GLU A 64 -1.84 14.78 -7.48
N HIS A 65 -2.02 13.51 -7.11
CA HIS A 65 -1.12 12.45 -7.56
C HIS A 65 -1.33 12.12 -9.03
N VAL A 66 -0.26 12.25 -9.81
CA VAL A 66 -0.22 11.83 -11.21
C VAL A 66 0.58 10.52 -11.30
N PRO A 67 -0.06 9.38 -11.60
CA PRO A 67 0.64 8.11 -11.69
C PRO A 67 1.70 8.16 -12.79
N PRO A 68 2.90 7.59 -12.55
CA PRO A 68 3.97 7.62 -13.54
C PRO A 68 3.50 6.92 -14.83
N ARG A 69 3.75 7.57 -15.97
CA ARG A 69 3.43 7.00 -17.28
C ARG A 69 4.19 5.69 -17.44
N VAL A 70 3.47 4.56 -17.51
CA VAL A 70 4.04 3.23 -17.76
C VAL A 70 5.03 3.33 -18.94
N PRO A 71 6.33 3.01 -18.75
CA PRO A 71 7.31 3.16 -19.81
C PRO A 71 6.91 2.29 -21.00
N ARG A 72 6.80 2.91 -22.17
CA ARG A 72 6.42 2.24 -23.43
C ARG A 72 7.39 1.09 -23.69
N LYS A 73 6.81 -0.11 -23.79
CA LYS A 73 7.44 -1.45 -23.90
C LYS A 73 8.80 -1.49 -24.62
N ARG A 74 9.73 -2.24 -24.02
CA ARG A 74 11.06 -2.68 -24.49
C ARG A 74 11.17 -2.70 -26.03
N LYS A 75 12.01 -1.83 -26.61
CA LYS A 75 12.35 -1.89 -28.04
C LYS A 75 13.09 -3.21 -28.33
N LEU A 76 12.66 -3.97 -29.34
CA LEU A 76 13.41 -5.14 -29.83
C LEU A 76 14.84 -4.71 -30.18
N ALA A 77 15.84 -5.37 -29.59
CA ALA A 77 17.23 -5.18 -29.97
C ALA A 77 17.40 -5.52 -31.46
N PRO A 78 18.08 -4.70 -32.28
CA PRO A 78 18.20 -4.90 -33.73
C PRO A 78 18.76 -6.27 -34.12
N ALA A 79 19.55 -6.90 -33.24
CA ALA A 79 20.09 -8.26 -33.42
C ALA A 79 19.00 -9.35 -33.63
N SER A 80 17.83 -9.19 -33.01
CA SER A 80 16.72 -10.16 -33.14
C SER A 80 16.02 -10.14 -34.51
N ARG A 81 16.11 -9.02 -35.25
CA ARG A 81 15.58 -8.92 -36.62
C ARG A 81 16.52 -9.57 -37.65
N LEU A 82 17.83 -9.44 -37.47
CA LEU A 82 18.81 -10.12 -38.32
C LEU A 82 18.80 -11.64 -38.11
N GLY A 83 18.60 -12.10 -36.86
CA GLY A 83 18.49 -13.53 -36.56
C GLY A 83 17.34 -14.26 -37.27
N ALA A 84 16.26 -13.55 -37.62
CA ALA A 84 15.11 -14.13 -38.32
C ALA A 84 15.28 -14.20 -39.86
N LEU A 85 16.12 -13.33 -40.45
CA LEU A 85 16.29 -13.21 -41.90
C LEU A 85 17.38 -14.13 -42.46
N ILE A 86 18.42 -14.42 -41.66
CA ILE A 86 19.55 -15.25 -42.10
C ILE A 86 19.13 -16.69 -42.43
N PRO A 87 18.36 -17.41 -41.58
CA PRO A 87 17.90 -18.76 -41.89
C PRO A 87 16.95 -18.81 -43.09
N LEU A 88 16.15 -17.75 -43.31
CA LEU A 88 15.29 -17.62 -44.48
C LEU A 88 16.11 -17.52 -45.77
N GLY A 89 17.15 -16.68 -45.78
CA GLY A 89 18.04 -16.55 -46.93
C GLY A 89 18.76 -17.87 -47.25
N ILE A 90 19.26 -18.57 -46.22
CA ILE A 90 19.86 -19.89 -46.38
C ILE A 90 18.84 -20.91 -46.92
N GLY A 91 17.61 -20.89 -46.41
CA GLY A 91 16.51 -21.73 -46.90
C GLY A 91 16.20 -21.50 -48.38
N ILE A 92 16.12 -20.24 -48.83
CA ILE A 92 15.87 -19.93 -50.25
C ILE A 92 16.98 -20.47 -51.15
N VAL A 93 18.25 -20.36 -50.73
CA VAL A 93 19.40 -20.91 -51.47
C VAL A 93 19.32 -22.44 -51.55
N LEU A 94 19.04 -23.11 -50.44
CA LEU A 94 18.90 -24.57 -50.40
C LEU A 94 17.72 -25.06 -51.25
N TRP A 95 16.60 -24.34 -51.23
CA TRP A 95 15.44 -24.63 -52.07
C TRP A 95 15.75 -24.46 -53.56
N SER A 96 16.47 -23.40 -53.93
CA SER A 96 16.92 -23.19 -55.31
C SER A 96 17.85 -24.31 -55.78
N LEU A 97 18.80 -24.75 -54.94
CA LEU A 97 19.67 -25.88 -55.24
C LEU A 97 18.91 -27.21 -55.37
N TRP A 98 17.82 -27.36 -54.61
CA TRP A 98 16.94 -28.51 -54.67
C TRP A 98 16.10 -28.57 -55.96
N LEU A 99 15.49 -27.45 -56.37
CA LEU A 99 14.72 -27.34 -57.60
C LEU A 99 15.58 -27.58 -58.85
N ASN A 100 16.81 -27.07 -58.85
CA ASN A 100 17.76 -27.24 -59.96
C ASN A 100 18.39 -28.65 -60.01
N ASN A 101 17.98 -29.59 -59.15
CA ASN A 101 18.56 -30.94 -59.00
C ASN A 101 20.07 -30.96 -58.74
N THR A 102 20.63 -29.85 -58.26
CA THR A 102 22.05 -29.71 -57.87
C THR A 102 22.32 -30.17 -56.44
N PHE A 103 21.28 -30.47 -55.67
CA PHE A 103 21.40 -30.95 -54.31
C PHE A 103 22.00 -32.37 -54.27
N PRO A 104 23.10 -32.60 -53.53
CA PRO A 104 23.77 -33.90 -53.52
C PRO A 104 22.85 -34.98 -52.95
N TYR A 105 22.88 -36.17 -53.56
CA TYR A 105 22.11 -37.35 -53.14
C TYR A 105 20.58 -37.24 -53.25
N LYS A 106 20.02 -36.15 -53.81
CA LYS A 106 18.57 -35.99 -54.02
C LYS A 106 17.94 -37.24 -54.68
N GLY A 107 18.56 -37.70 -55.77
CA GLY A 107 18.09 -38.87 -56.51
C GLY A 107 18.31 -40.20 -55.78
N SER A 108 19.45 -40.35 -55.08
CA SER A 108 19.78 -41.57 -54.33
C SER A 108 18.82 -41.83 -53.18
N LEU A 109 18.39 -40.77 -52.48
CA LEU A 109 17.41 -40.85 -51.39
C LEU A 109 16.02 -41.22 -51.91
N LEU A 110 15.62 -40.69 -53.06
CA LEU A 110 14.33 -41.04 -53.69
C LEU A 110 14.32 -42.51 -54.15
N ALA A 111 15.43 -42.98 -54.75
CA ALA A 111 15.60 -44.37 -55.20
C ALA A 111 15.59 -45.39 -54.05
N LEU A 112 15.91 -44.97 -52.82
CA LEU A 112 15.89 -45.85 -51.63
C LEU A 112 14.46 -46.19 -51.18
N VAL A 113 13.52 -45.28 -51.40
CA VAL A 113 12.16 -45.35 -50.85
C VAL A 113 11.12 -45.71 -51.93
N THR A 114 11.50 -45.68 -53.21
CA THR A 114 10.59 -45.93 -54.34
C THR A 114 11.01 -47.16 -55.16
N PRO A 115 10.05 -47.98 -55.63
CA PRO A 115 10.32 -49.11 -56.52
C PRO A 115 11.03 -48.71 -57.83
N GLY A 116 11.91 -49.58 -58.32
CA GLY A 116 12.73 -49.30 -59.51
C GLY A 116 11.95 -49.26 -60.83
N ASP A 117 10.77 -49.91 -60.88
CA ASP A 117 9.86 -49.97 -62.03
C ASP A 117 9.09 -48.66 -62.28
N TRP A 118 9.20 -47.68 -61.37
CA TRP A 118 8.59 -46.35 -61.53
C TRP A 118 9.44 -45.37 -62.34
N TRP A 119 10.67 -45.75 -62.68
CA TRP A 119 11.70 -44.86 -63.26
C TRP A 119 12.34 -45.46 -64.52
N TYR A 120 12.67 -44.62 -65.51
CA TYR A 120 13.43 -45.06 -66.69
C TYR A 120 14.92 -45.26 -66.38
N SER A 121 15.38 -46.49 -66.18
CA SER A 121 16.82 -46.78 -65.98
C SER A 121 17.68 -46.29 -67.16
N PRO A 122 18.79 -45.54 -66.96
CA PRO A 122 19.51 -45.25 -65.71
C PRO A 122 19.15 -43.90 -65.04
N THR A 123 18.06 -43.26 -65.43
CA THR A 123 17.62 -41.93 -64.97
C THR A 123 16.41 -41.99 -64.03
N LEU A 124 16.35 -41.10 -63.03
CA LEU A 124 15.16 -40.95 -62.17
C LEU A 124 14.05 -40.09 -62.83
N SER A 125 13.85 -40.28 -64.13
CA SER A 125 12.71 -39.71 -64.85
C SER A 125 11.50 -40.63 -64.68
N PRO A 126 10.34 -40.10 -64.27
CA PRO A 126 9.17 -40.92 -63.97
C PRO A 126 8.65 -41.62 -65.23
N GLN A 127 8.49 -42.94 -65.16
CA GLN A 127 7.90 -43.79 -66.20
C GLN A 127 6.40 -44.03 -65.95
N THR A 128 6.02 -44.11 -64.67
CA THR A 128 4.64 -44.31 -64.24
C THR A 128 4.09 -43.08 -63.54
N TRP A 129 2.76 -42.99 -63.39
CA TRP A 129 2.13 -41.91 -62.64
C TRP A 129 2.53 -41.94 -61.16
N GLN A 130 2.78 -43.13 -60.59
CA GLN A 130 3.28 -43.28 -59.23
C GLN A 130 4.67 -42.64 -59.04
N GLY A 131 5.57 -42.78 -60.03
CA GLY A 131 6.88 -42.12 -60.01
C GLY A 131 6.79 -40.59 -60.08
N TRP A 132 5.85 -40.05 -60.86
CA TRP A 132 5.63 -38.60 -60.95
C TRP A 132 5.10 -38.05 -59.62
N VAL A 133 4.09 -38.71 -59.03
CA VAL A 133 3.51 -38.34 -57.73
C VAL A 133 4.54 -38.46 -56.60
N ALA A 134 5.32 -39.54 -56.57
CA ALA A 134 6.35 -39.75 -55.54
C ALA A 134 7.45 -38.67 -55.59
N ARG A 135 7.85 -38.22 -56.78
CA ARG A 135 8.79 -37.11 -56.94
C ARG A 135 8.21 -35.79 -56.46
N ALA A 136 6.95 -35.49 -56.81
CA ALA A 136 6.26 -34.29 -56.35
C ALA A 136 6.18 -34.26 -54.82
N VAL A 137 5.66 -35.32 -54.20
CA VAL A 137 5.59 -35.45 -52.73
C VAL A 137 6.96 -35.29 -52.06
N TYR A 138 8.02 -35.84 -52.66
CA TYR A 138 9.38 -35.72 -52.14
C TYR A 138 9.92 -34.27 -52.18
N ASP A 139 9.67 -33.56 -53.28
CA ASP A 139 10.03 -32.15 -53.42
C ASP A 139 9.25 -31.27 -52.42
N GLU A 140 7.97 -31.57 -52.22
CA GLU A 140 7.06 -30.84 -51.32
C GLU A 140 7.42 -31.09 -49.84
N ILE A 141 7.73 -32.32 -49.44
CA ILE A 141 8.18 -32.64 -48.08
C ILE A 141 9.48 -31.90 -47.76
N PHE A 142 10.43 -31.86 -48.69
CA PHE A 142 11.69 -31.13 -48.48
C PHE A 142 11.44 -29.63 -48.28
N PHE A 143 10.53 -29.03 -49.06
CA PHE A 143 10.12 -27.64 -48.88
C PHE A 143 9.56 -27.37 -47.47
N VAL A 144 8.63 -28.23 -47.01
CA VAL A 144 8.00 -28.08 -45.69
C VAL A 144 9.04 -28.22 -44.57
N VAL A 145 9.94 -29.19 -44.65
CA VAL A 145 11.03 -29.38 -43.67
C VAL A 145 11.94 -28.15 -43.62
N LEU A 146 12.29 -27.60 -44.77
CA LEU A 146 13.14 -26.42 -44.87
C LEU A 146 12.48 -25.17 -44.30
N LEU A 147 11.18 -25.00 -44.53
CA LEU A 147 10.38 -23.90 -43.97
C LEU A 147 10.30 -24.00 -42.43
N ILE A 148 10.08 -25.20 -41.90
CA ILE A 148 10.05 -25.46 -40.44
C ILE A 148 11.43 -25.18 -39.84
N ALA A 149 12.51 -25.66 -40.45
CA ALA A 149 13.87 -25.42 -39.99
C ALA A 149 14.22 -23.93 -39.97
N ALA A 150 13.86 -23.19 -41.02
CA ALA A 150 14.05 -21.73 -41.09
C ALA A 150 13.26 -21.00 -40.00
N GLY A 151 12.00 -21.40 -39.75
CA GLY A 151 11.17 -20.81 -38.71
C GLY A 151 11.68 -21.07 -37.29
N TYR A 152 12.21 -22.27 -37.05
CA TYR A 152 12.79 -22.67 -35.76
C TYR A 152 14.12 -21.93 -35.50
N LEU A 153 15.07 -21.99 -36.44
CA LEU A 153 16.37 -21.30 -36.35
C LEU A 153 16.20 -19.77 -36.31
N GLY A 154 15.19 -19.24 -37.01
CA GLY A 154 14.86 -17.82 -37.04
C GLY A 154 14.09 -17.31 -35.83
N SER A 155 13.72 -18.18 -34.88
CA SER A 155 12.93 -17.83 -33.69
C SER A 155 11.61 -17.10 -34.00
N TRP A 156 11.00 -17.37 -35.17
CA TRP A 156 9.79 -16.69 -35.64
C TRP A 156 8.62 -16.76 -34.63
N PRO A 157 8.38 -17.87 -33.89
CA PRO A 157 7.34 -17.90 -32.87
C PRO A 157 7.53 -16.84 -31.77
N THR A 158 8.77 -16.54 -31.37
CA THR A 158 9.08 -15.53 -30.37
C THR A 158 8.84 -14.12 -30.92
N LEU A 159 9.22 -13.88 -32.18
CA LEU A 159 9.00 -12.60 -32.86
C LEU A 159 7.51 -12.29 -33.04
N ILE A 160 6.74 -13.28 -33.48
CA ILE A 160 5.29 -13.15 -33.67
C ILE A 160 4.60 -12.96 -32.32
N ARG A 161 4.98 -13.70 -31.27
CA ARG A 161 4.45 -13.48 -29.90
C ARG A 161 4.77 -12.08 -29.38
N PHE A 162 5.97 -11.57 -29.62
CA PHE A 162 6.33 -10.20 -29.25
C PHE A 162 5.47 -9.17 -30.00
N TRP A 163 5.29 -9.34 -31.32
CA TRP A 163 4.53 -8.41 -32.14
C TRP A 163 3.02 -8.43 -31.79
N LEU A 164 2.44 -9.62 -31.57
CA LEU A 164 1.05 -9.77 -31.13
C LEU A 164 0.85 -9.32 -29.68
N GLY A 165 1.80 -9.57 -28.78
CA GLY A 165 1.74 -9.16 -27.37
C GLY A 165 1.74 -7.64 -27.17
N ASN A 166 2.08 -6.87 -28.20
CA ASN A 166 2.03 -5.41 -28.19
C ASN A 166 0.69 -4.82 -28.66
N ARG A 167 -0.26 -5.64 -29.11
CA ARG A 167 -1.58 -5.19 -29.57
C ARG A 167 -2.65 -5.49 -28.52
N SER A 168 -3.67 -4.65 -28.39
CA SER A 168 -4.84 -4.92 -27.54
C SER A 168 -5.89 -5.76 -28.28
N GLN A 169 -6.84 -6.36 -27.55
CA GLN A 169 -8.07 -6.88 -28.17
C GLN A 169 -8.96 -5.70 -28.60
N PRO A 170 -9.68 -5.74 -29.74
CA PRO A 170 -9.85 -6.86 -30.68
C PRO A 170 -8.80 -6.93 -31.80
N GLN A 171 -7.82 -6.01 -31.82
CA GLN A 171 -6.83 -5.94 -32.91
C GLN A 171 -6.01 -7.23 -33.04
N ARG A 172 -5.65 -7.86 -31.90
CA ARG A 172 -4.99 -9.17 -31.90
C ARG A 172 -5.80 -10.24 -32.63
N ALA A 173 -7.10 -10.36 -32.33
CA ALA A 173 -7.98 -11.32 -32.97
C ALA A 173 -8.12 -11.04 -34.49
N ALA A 174 -8.30 -9.77 -34.87
CA ALA A 174 -8.40 -9.37 -36.28
C ALA A 174 -7.14 -9.70 -37.08
N ILE A 175 -5.96 -9.42 -36.53
CA ILE A 175 -4.67 -9.74 -37.17
C ILE A 175 -4.50 -11.25 -37.34
N THR A 176 -4.82 -12.04 -36.33
CA THR A 176 -4.73 -13.51 -36.43
C THR A 176 -5.78 -14.09 -37.38
N ALA A 177 -6.95 -13.46 -37.50
CA ALA A 177 -7.99 -13.88 -38.46
C ALA A 177 -7.56 -13.56 -39.90
N ALA A 178 -6.98 -12.37 -40.12
CA ALA A 178 -6.38 -12.02 -41.41
C ALA A 178 -5.21 -12.95 -41.76
N GLY A 179 -4.35 -13.28 -40.78
CA GLY A 179 -3.26 -14.25 -40.95
C GLY A 179 -3.77 -15.66 -41.28
N ALA A 180 -4.86 -16.10 -40.65
CA ALA A 180 -5.52 -17.37 -40.98
C ALA A 180 -6.08 -17.37 -42.39
N ALA A 181 -6.72 -16.28 -42.83
CA ALA A 181 -7.23 -16.16 -44.19
C ALA A 181 -6.10 -16.24 -45.23
N VAL A 182 -4.99 -15.53 -44.99
CA VAL A 182 -3.79 -15.63 -45.84
C VAL A 182 -3.21 -17.04 -45.84
N ALA A 183 -3.11 -17.70 -44.68
CA ALA A 183 -2.63 -19.07 -44.59
C ALA A 183 -3.52 -20.06 -45.36
N LEU A 184 -4.85 -19.92 -45.29
CA LEU A 184 -5.77 -20.75 -46.05
C LEU A 184 -5.63 -20.53 -47.57
N VAL A 185 -5.47 -19.28 -48.02
CA VAL A 185 -5.21 -18.96 -49.43
C VAL A 185 -3.88 -19.54 -49.92
N LEU A 186 -2.89 -19.67 -49.03
CA LEU A 186 -1.58 -20.25 -49.38
C LEU A 186 -1.56 -21.79 -49.36
N VAL A 187 -2.40 -22.43 -48.54
CA VAL A 187 -2.44 -23.89 -48.38
C VAL A 187 -3.35 -24.56 -49.40
N PHE A 188 -4.42 -23.88 -49.81
CA PHE A 188 -5.32 -24.38 -50.86
C PHE A 188 -4.85 -23.87 -52.22
N PRO A 189 -4.91 -24.72 -53.28
CA PRO A 189 -4.55 -24.30 -54.61
C PRO A 189 -5.54 -23.23 -55.11
N VAL A 190 -5.01 -22.07 -55.49
CA VAL A 190 -5.80 -20.95 -56.02
C VAL A 190 -5.14 -20.47 -57.31
N LEU A 191 -5.92 -20.37 -58.40
CA LEU A 191 -5.46 -19.85 -59.71
C LEU A 191 -4.22 -20.60 -60.26
N ASP A 192 -4.30 -21.93 -60.34
CA ASP A 192 -3.24 -22.84 -60.82
C ASP A 192 -1.89 -22.75 -60.10
N SER A 193 -1.84 -22.02 -58.98
CA SER A 193 -0.65 -21.84 -58.16
C SER A 193 -0.84 -22.59 -56.84
N ASP A 194 0.14 -23.40 -56.49
CA ASP A 194 0.21 -24.11 -55.21
C ASP A 194 1.44 -23.63 -54.41
N PRO A 195 1.33 -22.51 -53.69
CA PRO A 195 2.48 -21.83 -53.10
C PRO A 195 3.01 -22.53 -51.84
N VAL A 196 2.15 -23.26 -51.12
CA VAL A 196 2.56 -24.13 -50.00
C VAL A 196 1.92 -25.51 -50.22
N PRO A 197 2.67 -26.45 -50.81
CA PRO A 197 2.13 -27.73 -51.20
C PRO A 197 1.91 -28.59 -49.96
N VAL A 198 0.73 -28.46 -49.37
CA VAL A 198 0.28 -29.25 -48.22
C VAL A 198 -0.97 -30.00 -48.63
N TYR A 199 -1.91 -29.31 -49.27
CA TYR A 199 -3.12 -29.91 -49.81
C TYR A 199 -2.82 -30.94 -50.88
N THR A 200 -2.05 -30.56 -51.89
CA THR A 200 -1.60 -31.41 -53.00
C THR A 200 -0.82 -32.62 -52.51
N THR A 201 0.12 -32.44 -51.58
CA THR A 201 0.88 -33.54 -50.98
C THR A 201 -0.01 -34.55 -50.28
N ILE A 202 -1.02 -34.10 -49.52
CA ILE A 202 -1.95 -35.00 -48.82
C ILE A 202 -2.80 -35.78 -49.82
N ILE A 203 -3.32 -35.12 -50.86
CA ILE A 203 -4.08 -35.77 -51.93
C ILE A 203 -3.22 -36.77 -52.72
N TYR A 204 -1.97 -36.43 -53.01
CA TYR A 204 -0.98 -37.28 -53.66
C TYR A 204 -0.59 -38.50 -52.83
N LEU A 205 -0.40 -38.33 -51.52
CA LEU A 205 -0.19 -39.44 -50.60
C LEU A 205 -1.39 -40.37 -50.54
N ILE A 206 -2.61 -39.83 -50.45
CA ILE A 206 -3.84 -40.63 -50.45
C ILE A 206 -3.97 -41.42 -51.76
N ALA A 207 -3.70 -40.80 -52.91
CA ALA A 207 -3.71 -41.46 -54.21
C ALA A 207 -2.67 -42.58 -54.31
N LEU A 208 -1.47 -42.37 -53.74
CA LEU A 208 -0.40 -43.36 -53.72
C LEU A 208 -0.70 -44.55 -52.79
N PHE A 209 -1.28 -44.29 -51.61
CA PHE A 209 -1.65 -45.33 -50.64
C PHE A 209 -2.89 -46.12 -51.04
N ALA A 210 -3.84 -45.49 -51.73
CA ALA A 210 -5.07 -46.12 -52.21
C ALA A 210 -4.93 -46.75 -53.62
N ASP A 211 -3.71 -46.72 -54.19
CA ASP A 211 -3.36 -47.21 -55.53
C ASP A 211 -4.33 -46.72 -56.63
N GLY A 212 -4.66 -45.42 -56.59
CA GLY A 212 -5.51 -44.80 -57.61
C GLY A 212 -6.17 -43.49 -57.20
N TRP A 213 -6.58 -42.71 -58.22
CA TRP A 213 -7.20 -41.40 -58.05
C TRP A 213 -8.67 -41.45 -57.63
N ALA A 214 -9.33 -42.60 -57.74
CA ALA A 214 -10.76 -42.74 -57.42
C ALA A 214 -11.04 -42.51 -55.92
N ALA A 215 -10.15 -42.97 -55.02
CA ALA A 215 -10.28 -42.76 -53.59
C ALA A 215 -9.86 -41.35 -53.16
N ALA A 216 -8.84 -40.77 -53.82
CA ALA A 216 -8.35 -39.43 -53.55
C ALA A 216 -9.32 -38.34 -54.05
N GLY A 217 -9.99 -38.57 -55.18
CA GLY A 217 -10.99 -37.67 -55.77
C GLY A 217 -12.42 -37.90 -55.28
N ALA A 218 -12.65 -38.87 -54.39
CA ALA A 218 -13.97 -39.10 -53.82
C ALA A 218 -14.42 -37.85 -53.03
N PRO A 219 -15.66 -37.35 -53.21
CA PRO A 219 -16.12 -36.12 -52.58
C PRO A 219 -15.95 -36.14 -51.05
N VAL A 220 -16.23 -37.28 -50.41
CA VAL A 220 -16.08 -37.45 -48.97
C VAL A 220 -14.62 -37.27 -48.52
N THR A 221 -13.67 -37.84 -49.26
CA THR A 221 -12.23 -37.71 -48.95
C THR A 221 -11.77 -36.26 -49.08
N VAL A 222 -12.15 -35.59 -50.17
CA VAL A 222 -11.83 -34.18 -50.40
C VAL A 222 -12.40 -33.30 -49.29
N PHE A 223 -13.69 -33.48 -48.94
CA PHE A 223 -14.30 -32.72 -47.84
C PHE A 223 -13.62 -32.97 -46.49
N LEU A 224 -13.21 -34.20 -46.18
CA LEU A 224 -12.49 -34.50 -44.93
C LEU A 224 -11.10 -33.85 -44.89
N VAL A 225 -10.38 -33.86 -46.01
CA VAL A 225 -9.07 -33.18 -46.13
C VAL A 225 -9.25 -31.66 -45.99
N ASP A 226 -10.19 -31.06 -46.74
CA ASP A 226 -10.47 -29.62 -46.68
C ASP A 226 -10.87 -29.16 -45.28
N THR A 227 -11.78 -29.89 -44.64
CA THR A 227 -12.27 -29.55 -43.29
C THR A 227 -11.19 -29.71 -42.24
N SER A 228 -10.36 -30.77 -42.33
CA SER A 228 -9.28 -31.00 -41.37
C SER A 228 -8.18 -29.93 -41.45
N ILE A 229 -7.76 -29.56 -42.67
CA ILE A 229 -6.77 -28.50 -42.92
C ILE A 229 -7.33 -27.16 -42.43
N THR A 230 -8.57 -26.83 -42.78
CA THR A 230 -9.21 -25.58 -42.37
C THR A 230 -9.31 -25.48 -40.84
N LEU A 231 -9.70 -26.57 -40.17
CA LEU A 231 -9.79 -26.63 -38.71
C LEU A 231 -8.42 -26.46 -38.04
N ALA A 232 -7.37 -27.07 -38.59
CA ALA A 232 -6.02 -26.96 -38.07
C ALA A 232 -5.49 -25.51 -38.14
N VAL A 233 -5.67 -24.83 -39.26
CA VAL A 233 -5.25 -23.42 -39.43
C VAL A 233 -6.03 -22.50 -38.49
N LEU A 234 -7.36 -22.66 -38.40
CA LEU A 234 -8.21 -21.89 -37.50
C LEU A 234 -7.85 -22.14 -36.03
N TRP A 235 -7.49 -23.36 -35.65
CA TRP A 235 -7.11 -23.71 -34.30
C TRP A 235 -5.81 -23.01 -33.87
N VAL A 236 -4.78 -23.00 -34.73
CA VAL A 236 -3.52 -22.29 -34.46
C VAL A 236 -3.77 -20.78 -34.33
N ALA A 237 -4.54 -20.19 -35.24
CA ALA A 237 -4.88 -18.77 -35.21
C ALA A 237 -5.67 -18.38 -33.95
N ALA A 238 -6.67 -19.19 -33.56
CA ALA A 238 -7.46 -18.97 -32.36
C ALA A 238 -6.62 -19.06 -31.08
N ARG A 239 -5.61 -19.94 -31.05
CA ARG A 239 -4.68 -20.08 -29.92
C ARG A 239 -3.71 -18.91 -29.81
N TRP A 240 -3.28 -18.30 -30.91
CA TRP A 240 -2.34 -17.16 -30.89
C TRP A 240 -3.07 -15.81 -30.71
N GLY A 241 -4.34 -15.74 -31.15
CA GLY A 241 -5.17 -14.54 -31.07
C GLY A 241 -6.00 -14.41 -29.80
N ASP A 242 -5.95 -15.37 -28.89
CA ASP A 242 -6.78 -15.43 -27.67
C ASP A 242 -8.28 -15.20 -27.96
N TRP A 243 -8.83 -15.92 -28.94
CA TRP A 243 -10.24 -15.70 -29.34
C TRP A 243 -11.23 -16.16 -28.27
N ARG A 244 -10.83 -17.12 -27.41
CA ARG A 244 -11.67 -17.64 -26.30
C ARG A 244 -12.07 -16.55 -25.29
N PRO A 245 -11.13 -15.76 -24.72
CA PRO A 245 -11.47 -14.59 -23.90
C PRO A 245 -12.38 -13.59 -24.59
N LEU A 246 -12.13 -13.27 -25.87
CA LEU A 246 -12.94 -12.32 -26.63
C LEU A 246 -14.39 -12.79 -26.78
N VAL A 247 -14.60 -14.07 -27.13
CA VAL A 247 -15.93 -14.67 -27.24
C VAL A 247 -16.63 -14.72 -25.87
N ARG A 248 -15.90 -14.97 -24.78
CA ARG A 248 -16.46 -14.91 -23.42
C ARG A 248 -16.92 -13.49 -23.07
N HIS A 249 -16.10 -12.47 -23.35
CA HIS A 249 -16.45 -11.06 -23.14
C HIS A 249 -17.65 -10.63 -23.98
N TRP A 250 -17.74 -11.09 -25.23
CA TRP A 250 -18.88 -10.82 -26.10
C TRP A 250 -20.17 -11.51 -25.63
N ARG A 251 -20.08 -12.74 -25.10
CA ARG A 251 -21.24 -13.44 -24.53
C ARG A 251 -21.72 -12.79 -23.24
N THR A 252 -20.81 -12.38 -22.35
CA THR A 252 -21.18 -11.66 -21.12
C THR A 252 -21.74 -10.26 -21.44
N ALA A 253 -21.18 -9.56 -22.43
CA ALA A 253 -21.69 -8.27 -22.90
C ALA A 253 -23.03 -8.36 -23.65
N ARG A 254 -23.43 -9.53 -24.16
CA ARG A 254 -24.78 -9.78 -24.72
C ARG A 254 -25.79 -10.19 -23.65
N GLN A 255 -25.33 -10.77 -22.54
CA GLN A 255 -26.18 -11.11 -21.39
C GLN A 255 -26.45 -9.90 -20.49
N ALA A 256 -25.50 -8.96 -20.41
CA ALA A 256 -25.78 -7.60 -19.99
C ALA A 256 -26.55 -6.90 -21.11
N GLY A 257 -27.80 -6.51 -20.90
CA GLY A 257 -28.60 -5.79 -21.90
C GLY A 257 -27.93 -4.49 -22.41
N PRO A 258 -28.51 -3.85 -23.43
CA PRO A 258 -27.91 -2.66 -24.05
C PRO A 258 -27.67 -1.58 -22.99
N ARG A 259 -26.40 -1.29 -22.72
CA ARG A 259 -26.00 -0.06 -22.04
C ARG A 259 -26.44 1.09 -22.95
N PRO A 260 -27.07 2.16 -22.44
CA PRO A 260 -27.24 3.36 -23.22
C PRO A 260 -25.86 3.85 -23.65
N ASP A 261 -25.70 4.09 -24.95
CA ASP A 261 -24.52 4.71 -25.55
C ASP A 261 -24.38 6.14 -25.00
N GLY A 262 -23.70 6.25 -23.88
CA GLY A 262 -23.18 7.51 -23.39
C GLY A 262 -21.78 7.71 -23.96
N ALA A 263 -21.62 8.69 -24.86
CA ALA A 263 -20.42 9.52 -24.82
C ALA A 263 -20.13 9.87 -23.34
N PRO A 264 -18.86 9.98 -22.89
CA PRO A 264 -18.57 10.29 -21.49
C PRO A 264 -19.30 11.58 -21.14
N ALA A 265 -20.45 11.46 -20.47
CA ALA A 265 -21.14 12.58 -19.90
C ALA A 265 -20.09 13.22 -19.00
N ALA A 266 -19.78 14.48 -19.22
CA ALA A 266 -18.91 15.24 -18.33
C ALA A 266 -19.48 15.02 -16.92
N VAL A 267 -18.83 14.17 -16.13
CA VAL A 267 -19.26 13.87 -14.77
C VAL A 267 -19.24 15.21 -14.08
N ALA A 268 -20.42 15.67 -13.63
CA ALA A 268 -20.51 16.96 -12.98
C ALA A 268 -19.50 16.99 -11.82
N PRO A 269 -18.81 18.12 -11.61
CA PRO A 269 -17.76 18.22 -10.61
C PRO A 269 -18.28 17.77 -9.22
N PRO A 270 -17.47 17.04 -8.43
CA PRO A 270 -17.81 16.63 -7.06
C PRO A 270 -18.33 17.77 -6.17
N SER A 271 -17.84 19.01 -6.37
CA SER A 271 -18.32 20.22 -5.70
C SER A 271 -19.82 20.49 -5.87
N ARG A 272 -20.45 19.88 -6.89
CA ARG A 272 -21.89 19.96 -7.14
C ARG A 272 -22.67 18.76 -6.61
N TRP A 273 -22.08 17.84 -5.87
CA TRP A 273 -22.76 16.68 -5.28
C TRP A 273 -23.61 15.85 -6.28
N PRO A 274 -23.03 15.36 -7.39
CA PRO A 274 -23.77 14.63 -8.42
C PRO A 274 -24.47 13.36 -7.90
N LEU A 275 -23.88 12.68 -6.92
CA LEU A 275 -24.45 11.47 -6.31
C LEU A 275 -25.79 11.75 -5.60
N LEU A 276 -25.91 12.89 -4.93
CA LEU A 276 -27.17 13.32 -4.30
C LEU A 276 -28.27 13.53 -5.34
N ARG A 277 -27.93 14.16 -6.49
CA ARG A 277 -28.89 14.39 -7.58
C ARG A 277 -29.34 13.08 -8.22
N VAL A 278 -28.42 12.14 -8.46
CA VAL A 278 -28.75 10.81 -9.00
C VAL A 278 -29.67 10.05 -8.05
N ALA A 279 -29.50 10.23 -6.73
CA ALA A 279 -30.36 9.63 -5.71
C ALA A 279 -31.68 10.39 -5.47
N GLY A 280 -32.00 11.41 -6.29
CA GLY A 280 -33.24 12.18 -6.20
C GLY A 280 -33.26 13.29 -5.14
N GLN A 281 -32.14 13.53 -4.44
CA GLN A 281 -32.02 14.57 -3.39
C GLN A 281 -31.51 15.90 -3.96
N THR A 282 -32.21 16.42 -4.97
CA THR A 282 -31.81 17.64 -5.70
C THR A 282 -31.76 18.88 -4.79
N GLN A 283 -32.73 19.03 -3.88
CA GLN A 283 -32.79 20.18 -2.97
C GLN A 283 -31.56 20.24 -2.03
N ALA A 284 -31.20 19.11 -1.41
CA ALA A 284 -30.01 19.03 -0.58
C ALA A 284 -28.73 19.26 -1.40
N ALA A 285 -28.67 18.71 -2.62
CA ALA A 285 -27.54 18.91 -3.52
C ALA A 285 -27.34 20.38 -3.90
N ASP A 286 -28.41 21.12 -4.17
CA ASP A 286 -28.33 22.53 -4.58
C ASP A 286 -27.93 23.44 -3.41
N LEU A 287 -28.45 23.19 -2.21
CA LEU A 287 -28.03 23.90 -0.99
C LEU A 287 -26.54 23.68 -0.70
N LEU A 288 -26.09 22.42 -0.66
CA LEU A 288 -24.69 22.10 -0.39
C LEU A 288 -23.76 22.60 -1.51
N SER A 289 -24.21 22.57 -2.78
CA SER A 289 -23.45 23.16 -3.90
C SER A 289 -23.28 24.67 -3.71
N ALA A 290 -24.34 25.37 -3.29
CA ALA A 290 -24.28 26.80 -3.03
C ALA A 290 -23.35 27.12 -1.86
N ASP A 291 -23.43 26.37 -0.75
CA ASP A 291 -22.57 26.56 0.42
C ASP A 291 -21.07 26.33 0.09
N VAL A 292 -20.76 25.30 -0.72
CA VAL A 292 -19.39 25.05 -1.20
C VAL A 292 -18.89 26.18 -2.09
N LEU A 293 -19.69 26.62 -3.06
CA LEU A 293 -19.30 27.66 -4.02
C LEU A 293 -19.18 29.05 -3.38
N THR A 294 -19.96 29.33 -2.33
CA THR A 294 -19.90 30.58 -1.56
C THR A 294 -18.84 30.56 -0.45
N GLY A 295 -18.17 29.42 -0.23
CA GLY A 295 -17.12 29.27 0.77
C GLY A 295 -17.63 29.17 2.21
N GLN A 296 -18.90 28.80 2.41
CA GLN A 296 -19.51 28.60 3.74
C GLN A 296 -19.19 27.21 4.33
N MET A 297 -18.72 26.28 3.51
CA MET A 297 -18.27 24.95 3.92
C MET A 297 -16.74 24.84 3.88
N THR A 298 -16.18 24.20 4.91
CA THR A 298 -14.79 23.74 4.95
C THR A 298 -14.67 22.33 4.36
N ASP A 299 -13.44 21.89 4.10
CA ASP A 299 -13.12 20.50 3.75
C ASP A 299 -13.61 19.48 4.80
N VAL A 300 -13.53 19.83 6.10
CA VAL A 300 -14.08 19.05 7.22
C VAL A 300 -15.59 18.89 7.07
N ASP A 301 -16.32 19.97 6.76
CA ASP A 301 -17.76 19.91 6.56
C ASP A 301 -18.13 19.02 5.37
N CYS A 302 -17.40 19.13 4.25
CA CYS A 302 -17.62 18.30 3.07
C CYS A 302 -17.37 16.81 3.38
N ALA A 303 -16.28 16.48 4.07
CA ALA A 303 -15.97 15.11 4.48
C ALA A 303 -17.02 14.56 5.46
N ARG A 304 -17.47 15.37 6.42
CA ARG A 304 -18.52 15.02 7.40
C ARG A 304 -19.86 14.73 6.72
N VAL A 305 -20.30 15.61 5.82
CA VAL A 305 -21.56 15.44 5.08
C VAL A 305 -21.47 14.25 4.12
N GLY A 306 -20.34 14.07 3.44
CA GLY A 306 -20.10 12.89 2.58
C GLY A 306 -20.17 11.57 3.36
N ARG A 307 -19.59 11.53 4.56
CA ARG A 307 -19.68 10.37 5.44
C ARG A 307 -21.10 10.12 5.95
N ALA A 308 -21.80 11.16 6.37
CA ALA A 308 -23.19 11.05 6.79
C ALA A 308 -24.07 10.54 5.65
N TRP A 309 -23.80 10.95 4.41
CA TRP A 309 -24.43 10.42 3.22
C TRP A 309 -24.17 8.91 3.07
N ASP A 310 -22.92 8.46 3.10
CA ASP A 310 -22.58 7.03 2.94
C ASP A 310 -23.26 6.15 4.01
N LEU A 311 -23.26 6.60 5.26
CA LEU A 311 -23.89 5.89 6.38
C LEU A 311 -25.42 5.85 6.25
N LEU A 312 -26.07 6.97 5.95
CA LEU A 312 -27.53 7.02 5.87
C LEU A 312 -28.06 6.42 4.56
N HIS A 313 -27.27 6.46 3.49
CA HIS A 313 -27.60 5.81 2.22
C HIS A 313 -27.59 4.29 2.36
N THR A 314 -26.56 3.72 3.00
CA THR A 314 -26.49 2.28 3.29
C THR A 314 -27.61 1.81 4.21
N GLN A 315 -28.09 2.66 5.12
CA GLN A 315 -29.23 2.40 6.00
C GLN A 315 -30.60 2.68 5.36
N GLY A 316 -30.67 3.21 4.14
CA GLY A 316 -31.92 3.58 3.46
C GLY A 316 -32.66 4.78 4.05
N ARG A 317 -31.99 5.64 4.84
CA ARG A 317 -32.57 6.77 5.60
C ARG A 317 -32.39 8.13 4.91
N LEU A 318 -32.61 8.20 3.60
CA LEU A 318 -32.33 9.40 2.79
C LEU A 318 -33.22 10.62 3.11
N VAL A 319 -34.43 10.39 3.62
CA VAL A 319 -35.34 11.49 4.03
C VAL A 319 -34.72 12.26 5.21
N SER A 320 -34.24 11.53 6.23
CA SER A 320 -33.59 12.11 7.40
C SER A 320 -32.32 12.88 7.05
N PHE A 321 -31.55 12.39 6.06
CA PHE A 321 -30.40 13.12 5.52
C PHE A 321 -30.83 14.48 4.97
N THR A 322 -31.84 14.49 4.11
CA THR A 322 -32.32 15.69 3.42
C THR A 322 -32.91 16.71 4.37
N GLU A 323 -33.74 16.28 5.32
CA GLU A 323 -34.29 17.16 6.37
C GLU A 323 -33.20 17.84 7.19
N THR A 324 -32.14 17.10 7.55
CA THR A 324 -31.03 17.64 8.34
C THR A 324 -30.21 18.65 7.54
N VAL A 325 -29.93 18.37 6.28
CA VAL A 325 -29.23 19.29 5.37
C VAL A 325 -30.05 20.55 5.10
N VAL A 326 -31.36 20.43 4.89
CA VAL A 326 -32.22 21.61 4.67
C VAL A 326 -32.27 22.50 5.93
N ARG A 327 -32.23 21.90 7.13
CA ARG A 327 -32.26 22.65 8.39
C ARG A 327 -30.93 23.31 8.74
N HIS A 328 -29.81 22.63 8.50
CA HIS A 328 -28.50 23.03 9.02
C HIS A 328 -27.47 23.37 7.94
N GLY A 329 -27.78 23.17 6.65
CA GLY A 329 -26.87 23.40 5.53
C GLY A 329 -25.55 22.63 5.69
N GLY A 330 -24.45 23.29 5.35
CA GLY A 330 -23.09 22.77 5.57
C GLY A 330 -22.73 22.45 7.04
N ALA A 331 -23.46 22.99 8.03
CA ALA A 331 -23.25 22.70 9.45
C ALA A 331 -23.99 21.43 9.94
N ALA A 332 -24.60 20.67 9.02
CA ALA A 332 -25.26 19.41 9.38
C ALA A 332 -24.27 18.43 10.06
N TRP A 333 -24.78 17.73 11.09
CA TRP A 333 -24.02 16.79 11.94
C TRP A 333 -22.74 17.36 12.58
N THR A 334 -22.68 18.67 12.84
CA THR A 334 -21.52 19.27 13.53
C THR A 334 -21.17 18.50 14.80
N HIS A 335 -19.87 18.32 15.04
CA HIS A 335 -19.34 17.62 16.21
C HIS A 335 -19.91 18.24 17.51
N PRO A 336 -20.15 17.46 18.59
CA PRO A 336 -20.70 17.99 19.85
C PRO A 336 -19.93 19.16 20.48
N SER A 337 -18.63 19.30 20.18
CA SER A 337 -17.84 20.46 20.60
C SER A 337 -18.21 21.77 19.90
N GLY A 338 -19.02 21.72 18.84
CA GLY A 338 -19.37 22.86 17.99
C GLY A 338 -18.28 23.30 17.02
N ALA A 339 -17.07 22.72 17.11
CA ALA A 339 -15.96 23.05 16.23
C ALA A 339 -16.19 22.47 14.82
N ARG A 340 -15.94 23.30 13.80
CA ARG A 340 -15.99 22.91 12.37
C ARG A 340 -14.59 22.79 11.74
N ASP A 341 -13.55 23.16 12.49
CA ASP A 341 -12.16 23.04 12.11
C ASP A 341 -11.26 23.01 13.36
N LEU A 342 -9.99 22.68 13.19
CA LEU A 342 -8.95 22.85 14.20
C LEU A 342 -8.46 24.31 14.28
N PRO A 343 -8.00 24.75 15.47
CA PRO A 343 -7.43 26.09 15.68
C PRO A 343 -6.19 26.38 14.82
N ARG A 344 -5.35 25.36 14.62
CA ARG A 344 -4.15 25.41 13.79
C ARG A 344 -3.97 24.06 13.10
N ARG A 345 -3.56 24.11 11.83
CA ARG A 345 -3.12 22.96 11.04
C ARG A 345 -1.67 23.16 10.65
N THR A 346 -0.87 22.12 10.79
CA THR A 346 0.57 22.12 10.54
C THR A 346 0.94 21.33 9.29
N THR A 347 0.06 20.45 8.83
CA THR A 347 0.33 19.52 7.72
C THR A 347 -0.81 19.51 6.70
N GLU A 348 -0.55 19.01 5.49
CA GLU A 348 -1.56 18.82 4.45
C GLU A 348 -2.41 17.56 4.72
N HIS A 349 -3.73 17.70 4.62
CA HIS A 349 -4.72 16.63 4.87
C HIS A 349 -5.68 16.50 3.69
N ASP A 350 -6.05 15.25 3.34
CA ASP A 350 -7.13 14.96 2.40
C ASP A 350 -8.19 14.14 3.12
N LEU A 351 -9.13 14.86 3.73
CA LEU A 351 -10.18 14.28 4.58
C LEU A 351 -11.20 13.42 3.82
N LEU A 352 -11.28 13.52 2.48
CA LEU A 352 -12.13 12.62 1.68
C LEU A 352 -11.64 11.17 1.74
N VAL A 353 -10.31 10.99 1.74
CA VAL A 353 -9.67 9.67 1.83
C VAL A 353 -9.09 9.41 3.22
N GLY A 354 -9.15 10.40 4.13
CA GLY A 354 -8.59 10.33 5.47
C GLY A 354 -7.06 10.29 5.49
N GLN A 355 -6.39 10.86 4.48
CA GLN A 355 -4.93 10.85 4.40
C GLN A 355 -4.33 12.08 5.07
N VAL A 356 -3.18 11.88 5.73
CA VAL A 356 -2.24 12.95 6.11
C VAL A 356 -0.92 12.74 5.41
N ARG A 357 -0.37 13.80 4.83
CA ARG A 357 0.92 13.74 4.15
C ARG A 357 2.05 13.87 5.17
N VAL A 358 2.83 12.82 5.37
CA VAL A 358 3.96 12.81 6.33
C VAL A 358 5.29 13.22 5.71
N GLY A 359 5.38 13.23 4.38
CA GLY A 359 6.60 13.62 3.69
C GLY A 359 6.60 13.25 2.22
N ARG A 360 7.81 13.11 1.65
CA ARG A 360 7.99 12.77 0.23
C ARG A 360 9.12 11.77 0.02
N CYS A 361 8.93 10.84 -0.90
CA CYS A 361 9.97 9.92 -1.34
C CYS A 361 10.93 10.60 -2.33
N GLY A 362 12.23 10.32 -2.17
CA GLY A 362 13.26 10.73 -3.14
C GLY A 362 13.17 9.99 -4.49
N SER A 363 13.98 10.42 -5.46
CA SER A 363 14.10 9.78 -6.78
C SER A 363 15.16 8.68 -6.85
N ASP A 364 15.61 8.19 -5.70
CA ASP A 364 16.75 7.30 -5.58
C ASP A 364 16.50 5.92 -6.22
N GLU A 365 17.56 5.20 -6.60
CA GLU A 365 17.43 3.93 -7.34
C GLU A 365 16.67 2.86 -6.53
N ARG A 366 16.83 2.89 -5.20
CA ARG A 366 16.15 2.02 -4.22
C ARG A 366 14.64 2.21 -4.16
N THR A 367 14.17 3.40 -4.54
CA THR A 367 12.75 3.74 -4.50
C THR A 367 12.05 3.13 -5.71
N PRO A 368 11.01 2.27 -5.50
CA PRO A 368 10.29 1.67 -6.61
C PRO A 368 9.70 2.76 -7.50
N PRO A 369 9.59 2.53 -8.83
CA PRO A 369 9.15 3.56 -9.77
C PRO A 369 7.83 4.25 -9.43
N ALA A 370 6.89 3.53 -8.79
CA ALA A 370 5.60 4.08 -8.35
C ALA A 370 5.74 5.16 -7.27
N TYR A 371 6.75 5.08 -6.41
CA TYR A 371 6.94 5.97 -5.25
C TYR A 371 7.93 7.10 -5.53
N ARG A 372 8.64 7.10 -6.66
CA ARG A 372 9.66 8.12 -6.94
C ARG A 372 9.02 9.50 -7.02
N ASN A 373 9.50 10.43 -6.18
CA ASN A 373 8.96 11.78 -6.05
C ASN A 373 7.48 11.86 -5.64
N ALA A 374 6.88 10.74 -5.19
CA ALA A 374 5.52 10.72 -4.67
C ALA A 374 5.49 11.22 -3.23
N GLY A 375 4.43 11.94 -2.86
CA GLY A 375 4.14 12.22 -1.45
C GLY A 375 3.82 10.92 -0.72
N VAL A 376 4.22 10.84 0.55
CA VAL A 376 3.93 9.70 1.42
C VAL A 376 2.86 10.09 2.42
N ALA A 377 1.88 9.21 2.60
CA ALA A 377 0.71 9.46 3.40
C ALA A 377 0.39 8.32 4.37
N LEU A 378 -0.20 8.68 5.51
CA LEU A 378 -0.81 7.76 6.45
C LEU A 378 -2.33 7.97 6.46
N ASP A 379 -3.08 6.90 6.70
CA ASP A 379 -4.54 6.89 6.74
C ASP A 379 -5.05 5.86 7.77
N PRO A 380 -6.36 5.88 8.12
CA PRO A 380 -6.93 4.86 9.02
C PRO A 380 -6.73 3.42 8.56
N ALA A 381 -6.62 3.16 7.25
CA ALA A 381 -6.41 1.81 6.71
C ALA A 381 -4.98 1.29 6.95
N THR A 382 -3.98 2.17 6.99
CA THR A 382 -2.60 1.84 7.37
C THR A 382 -2.44 1.81 8.89
N LEU A 383 -2.97 2.82 9.58
CA LEU A 383 -2.96 2.90 11.05
C LEU A 383 -3.74 1.76 11.72
N GLY A 384 -4.75 1.19 11.05
CA GLY A 384 -5.47 0.01 11.52
C GLY A 384 -4.63 -1.27 11.58
N THR A 385 -3.42 -1.27 11.00
CA THR A 385 -2.42 -2.33 11.23
C THR A 385 -1.42 -1.98 12.33
N SER A 386 -1.60 -0.82 13.00
CA SER A 386 -0.70 -0.22 13.97
C SER A 386 0.66 0.22 13.39
N LEU A 387 1.23 1.28 13.96
CA LEU A 387 2.49 1.88 13.54
C LEU A 387 3.49 1.88 14.71
N LEU A 388 4.68 1.33 14.48
CA LEU A 388 5.81 1.46 15.39
C LEU A 388 6.84 2.43 14.82
N ALA A 389 7.14 3.50 15.53
CA ALA A 389 8.14 4.49 15.14
C ALA A 389 9.32 4.48 16.12
N VAL A 390 10.49 4.04 15.65
CA VAL A 390 11.72 3.96 16.45
C VAL A 390 12.66 5.08 16.06
N GLY A 391 13.13 5.85 17.03
CA GLY A 391 14.09 6.91 16.77
C GLY A 391 14.48 7.67 18.04
N PRO A 392 15.75 8.09 18.19
CA PRO A 392 16.19 8.83 19.36
C PRO A 392 15.47 10.20 19.47
N PRO A 393 15.48 10.83 20.66
CA PRO A 393 15.00 12.20 20.82
C PRO A 393 15.67 13.15 19.80
N GLY A 394 14.89 14.06 19.21
CA GLY A 394 15.40 15.00 18.19
C GLY A 394 15.48 14.44 16.77
N SER A 395 15.14 13.17 16.53
CA SER A 395 15.08 12.57 15.19
C SER A 395 13.93 13.08 14.30
N GLY A 396 13.09 13.97 14.80
CA GLY A 396 11.89 14.46 14.11
C GLY A 396 10.66 13.57 14.26
N ARG A 397 10.75 12.41 14.95
CA ARG A 397 9.63 11.47 15.16
C ARG A 397 8.37 12.14 15.70
N THR A 398 8.47 12.85 16.82
CA THR A 398 7.30 13.50 17.44
C THR A 398 6.75 14.62 16.57
N GLU A 399 7.58 15.56 16.13
CA GLU A 399 7.12 16.75 15.40
C GLU A 399 6.67 16.48 13.96
N ARG A 400 7.27 15.49 13.27
CA ARG A 400 7.02 15.23 11.84
C ARG A 400 6.22 13.96 11.55
N LEU A 401 6.04 13.08 12.52
CA LEU A 401 5.27 11.85 12.34
C LEU A 401 4.12 11.77 13.35
N THR A 402 4.40 11.85 14.66
CA THR A 402 3.36 11.73 15.69
C THR A 402 2.35 12.87 15.63
N VAL A 403 2.81 14.14 15.61
CA VAL A 403 1.93 15.32 15.60
C VAL A 403 1.05 15.38 14.35
N PRO A 404 1.54 15.17 13.12
CA PRO A 404 0.67 15.12 11.94
C PRO A 404 -0.39 14.01 12.00
N VAL A 405 -0.04 12.84 12.55
CA VAL A 405 -1.01 11.75 12.74
C VAL A 405 -2.08 12.14 13.76
N VAL A 406 -1.70 12.73 14.90
CA VAL A 406 -2.67 13.24 15.88
C VAL A 406 -3.57 14.31 15.26
N GLU A 407 -2.99 15.28 14.55
CA GLU A 407 -3.74 16.34 13.85
C GLU A 407 -4.76 15.74 12.87
N SER A 408 -4.36 14.77 12.04
CA SER A 408 -5.23 14.08 11.09
C SER A 408 -6.39 13.34 11.78
N LEU A 409 -6.10 12.61 12.86
CA LEU A 409 -7.10 11.90 13.63
C LEU A 409 -8.03 12.86 14.39
N THR A 410 -7.56 14.02 14.82
CA THR A 410 -8.42 15.04 15.42
C THR A 410 -9.34 15.70 14.38
N LEU A 411 -8.87 15.94 13.14
CA LEU A 411 -9.73 16.37 12.04
C LEU A 411 -10.77 15.30 11.68
N GLY A 412 -10.35 14.04 11.58
CA GLY A 412 -11.27 12.93 11.34
C GLY A 412 -12.31 12.75 12.46
N ALA A 413 -11.99 13.12 13.70
CA ALA A 413 -12.98 13.13 14.78
C ALA A 413 -14.05 14.20 14.57
N LEU A 414 -13.68 15.40 14.09
CA LEU A 414 -14.63 16.44 13.72
C LEU A 414 -15.56 16.04 12.57
N THR A 415 -15.13 15.12 11.69
CA THR A 415 -15.98 14.54 10.64
C THR A 415 -16.80 13.34 11.12
N GLY A 416 -16.64 12.91 12.38
CA GLY A 416 -17.22 11.67 12.90
C GLY A 416 -16.60 10.39 12.35
N ALA A 417 -15.43 10.49 11.70
CA ALA A 417 -14.69 9.38 11.10
C ALA A 417 -13.83 8.60 12.07
N CYS A 418 -13.32 9.25 13.11
CA CYS A 418 -12.49 8.59 14.10
C CYS A 418 -12.64 9.14 15.52
N ALA A 419 -12.04 8.45 16.47
CA ALA A 419 -11.79 8.91 17.83
C ALA A 419 -10.31 8.68 18.13
N VAL A 420 -9.70 9.60 18.88
CA VAL A 420 -8.26 9.58 19.15
C VAL A 420 -7.98 9.79 20.63
N VAL A 421 -7.06 9.00 21.15
CA VAL A 421 -6.44 9.19 22.46
C VAL A 421 -4.96 9.46 22.22
N ALA A 422 -4.53 10.70 22.41
CA ALA A 422 -3.15 11.11 22.26
C ALA A 422 -2.50 11.21 23.64
N VAL A 423 -1.47 10.41 23.89
CA VAL A 423 -0.74 10.34 25.16
C VAL A 423 0.69 10.80 24.92
N GLY A 424 1.08 11.83 25.63
CA GLY A 424 2.41 12.42 25.55
C GLY A 424 2.93 12.74 26.94
N THR A 425 4.23 12.99 27.06
CA THR A 425 4.82 13.54 28.29
C THR A 425 4.61 15.05 28.34
N VAL A 426 4.57 15.63 29.55
CA VAL A 426 4.55 17.10 29.72
C VAL A 426 5.71 17.72 28.92
N GLY A 427 5.38 18.54 27.91
CA GLY A 427 6.33 19.15 26.98
C GLY A 427 6.36 18.55 25.57
N SER A 428 5.82 17.34 25.36
CA SER A 428 5.48 16.84 24.03
C SER A 428 4.24 17.59 23.53
N SER A 429 4.43 18.60 22.69
CA SER A 429 3.32 19.39 22.13
C SER A 429 2.56 18.56 21.08
N LEU A 430 1.72 17.62 21.51
CA LEU A 430 0.82 16.84 20.64
C LEU A 430 -0.33 17.68 20.03
N GLY A 431 -0.38 18.97 20.35
CA GLY A 431 -1.34 19.94 19.85
C GLY A 431 -1.82 20.86 20.96
N PRO A 432 -2.43 22.01 20.64
CA PRO A 432 -2.97 22.94 21.63
C PRO A 432 -4.26 22.39 22.27
N ASP A 433 -4.63 22.88 23.46
CA ASP A 433 -5.76 22.35 24.25
C ASP A 433 -7.10 22.45 23.54
N ASP A 434 -7.31 23.51 22.78
CA ASP A 434 -8.52 23.79 21.99
C ASP A 434 -8.71 22.84 20.80
N ALA A 435 -7.70 22.03 20.45
CA ALA A 435 -7.83 20.95 19.47
C ALA A 435 -8.50 19.69 20.03
N PHE A 436 -8.68 19.58 21.36
CA PHE A 436 -9.20 18.38 22.03
C PHE A 436 -10.50 18.66 22.78
N ASP A 437 -11.35 17.64 22.88
CA ASP A 437 -12.60 17.72 23.67
C ASP A 437 -12.34 17.46 25.16
N VAL A 438 -11.36 16.60 25.44
CA VAL A 438 -10.97 16.20 26.79
C VAL A 438 -9.45 16.27 26.89
N VAL A 439 -8.96 17.09 27.82
CA VAL A 439 -7.55 17.19 28.18
C VAL A 439 -7.38 16.77 29.64
N ILE A 440 -6.56 15.74 29.86
CA ILE A 440 -6.30 15.15 31.17
C ILE A 440 -4.83 15.35 31.50
N ARG A 441 -4.55 15.93 32.67
CA ARG A 441 -3.19 16.18 33.18
C ARG A 441 -3.09 15.62 34.60
N PRO A 442 -2.81 14.32 34.77
CA PRO A 442 -2.75 13.73 36.10
C PRO A 442 -1.69 14.43 36.96
N GLY A 443 -2.12 14.97 38.11
CA GLY A 443 -1.25 15.70 39.04
C GLY A 443 -1.10 17.19 38.77
N ASP A 444 -1.75 17.74 37.74
CA ASP A 444 -1.83 19.18 37.49
C ASP A 444 -3.17 19.74 37.99
N PRO A 445 -3.19 20.65 38.97
CA PRO A 445 -4.42 21.31 39.41
C PRO A 445 -5.05 22.21 38.34
N ALA A 446 -4.45 22.45 37.18
CA ALA A 446 -5.17 23.08 36.08
C ALA A 446 -6.07 22.10 35.29
N SER A 447 -5.98 20.78 35.57
CA SER A 447 -6.72 19.77 34.82
C SER A 447 -8.23 19.84 35.08
N VAL A 448 -9.01 20.03 34.02
CA VAL A 448 -10.48 20.04 34.07
C VAL A 448 -11.05 18.61 34.18
N HIS A 449 -10.37 17.65 33.54
CA HIS A 449 -10.76 16.25 33.49
C HIS A 449 -9.75 15.38 34.23
N ASP A 450 -10.24 14.27 34.75
CA ASP A 450 -9.47 13.22 35.40
C ASP A 450 -9.62 11.91 34.61
N LEU A 451 -8.75 10.92 34.82
CA LEU A 451 -8.81 9.60 34.19
C LEU A 451 -9.53 8.60 35.12
N HIS A 452 -10.62 8.00 34.67
CA HIS A 452 -11.32 6.98 35.45
C HIS A 452 -10.50 5.67 35.52
N LEU A 453 -10.14 5.21 36.73
CA LEU A 453 -9.23 4.06 36.95
C LEU A 453 -9.70 2.77 36.26
N TYR A 454 -11.01 2.50 36.29
CA TYR A 454 -11.60 1.26 35.77
C TYR A 454 -12.25 1.40 34.39
N ALA A 455 -12.08 2.53 33.68
CA ALA A 455 -12.74 2.79 32.40
C ALA A 455 -14.25 2.42 32.36
N GLU A 456 -15.00 2.73 33.45
CA GLU A 456 -16.43 2.40 33.61
C GLU A 456 -16.79 0.91 33.41
N ALA A 457 -15.86 -0.01 33.61
CA ALA A 457 -16.12 -1.44 33.51
C ALA A 457 -17.24 -1.87 34.48
N THR A 458 -18.30 -2.50 33.97
CA THR A 458 -19.43 -2.97 34.81
C THR A 458 -19.21 -4.35 35.42
N ASP A 459 -18.14 -5.04 35.06
CA ASP A 459 -17.79 -6.39 35.53
C ASP A 459 -16.50 -6.30 36.36
N PRO A 460 -16.51 -6.73 37.65
CA PRO A 460 -15.32 -6.67 38.49
C PRO A 460 -14.15 -7.50 37.94
N ASP A 461 -14.41 -8.62 37.28
CA ASP A 461 -13.36 -9.48 36.72
C ASP A 461 -12.70 -8.83 35.51
N ALA A 462 -13.48 -8.24 34.60
CA ALA A 462 -12.95 -7.44 33.51
C ALA A 462 -12.14 -6.23 34.02
N ALA A 463 -12.64 -5.52 35.05
CA ALA A 463 -11.94 -4.41 35.67
C ALA A 463 -10.59 -4.85 36.28
N ALA A 464 -10.60 -5.97 37.01
CA ALA A 464 -9.41 -6.58 37.60
C ALA A 464 -8.40 -7.02 36.54
N ALA A 465 -8.85 -7.62 35.43
CA ALA A 465 -7.97 -8.05 34.35
C ALA A 465 -7.26 -6.88 33.65
N VAL A 466 -7.99 -5.79 33.38
CA VAL A 466 -7.41 -4.57 32.78
C VAL A 466 -6.42 -3.92 33.73
N LEU A 467 -6.78 -3.80 35.01
CA LEU A 467 -5.90 -3.21 36.03
C LEU A 467 -4.64 -4.08 36.24
N ALA A 468 -4.79 -5.41 36.26
CA ALA A 468 -3.67 -6.34 36.37
C ALA A 468 -2.67 -6.22 35.21
N GLU A 469 -3.17 -6.09 33.98
CA GLU A 469 -2.32 -5.90 32.80
C GLU A 469 -1.51 -4.60 32.91
N GLY A 470 -2.11 -3.52 33.42
CA GLY A 470 -1.43 -2.25 33.66
C GLY A 470 -0.44 -2.25 34.83
N LEU A 471 -0.81 -2.85 35.97
CA LEU A 471 0.01 -2.83 37.18
C LEU A 471 1.14 -3.86 37.16
N ALA A 472 0.89 -5.05 36.62
CA ALA A 472 1.77 -6.21 36.75
C ALA A 472 2.08 -6.93 35.43
N GLY A 473 1.61 -6.43 34.28
CA GLY A 473 1.85 -7.08 32.99
C GLY A 473 3.33 -7.16 32.59
N ASP A 474 4.19 -6.32 33.16
CA ASP A 474 5.65 -6.34 33.00
C ASP A 474 6.38 -7.18 34.07
N LEU A 475 5.69 -7.61 35.12
CA LEU A 475 6.29 -8.39 36.20
C LEU A 475 6.39 -9.86 35.79
N GLU A 476 7.62 -10.37 35.65
CA GLU A 476 7.87 -11.78 35.28
C GLU A 476 7.53 -12.75 36.44
N THR A 477 7.51 -12.25 37.67
CA THR A 477 7.40 -13.06 38.91
C THR A 477 6.05 -13.75 39.05
N PHE A 478 4.96 -13.05 38.72
CA PHE A 478 3.59 -13.57 38.74
C PHE A 478 2.81 -12.86 37.63
N GLY A 479 2.80 -13.45 36.44
CA GLY A 479 2.22 -12.79 35.25
C GLY A 479 0.77 -12.32 35.44
N ALA A 480 0.31 -11.44 34.53
CA ALA A 480 -0.97 -10.71 34.61
C ALA A 480 -2.21 -11.54 35.04
N GLY A 481 -2.27 -12.82 34.68
CA GLY A 481 -3.38 -13.70 35.07
C GLY A 481 -3.51 -13.91 36.59
N ARG A 482 -2.40 -14.10 37.31
CA ARG A 482 -2.44 -14.25 38.79
C ARG A 482 -2.77 -12.92 39.47
N ALA A 483 -2.21 -11.83 38.95
CA ALA A 483 -2.54 -10.48 39.42
C ALA A 483 -4.02 -10.15 39.22
N ALA A 484 -4.61 -10.56 38.09
CA ALA A 484 -6.04 -10.39 37.83
C ALA A 484 -6.90 -11.15 38.84
N THR A 485 -6.55 -12.40 39.16
CA THR A 485 -7.25 -13.17 40.20
C THR A 485 -7.13 -12.51 41.57
N ALA A 486 -5.93 -12.05 41.95
CA ALA A 486 -5.71 -11.36 43.22
C ALA A 486 -6.54 -10.07 43.33
N LEU A 487 -6.60 -9.27 42.26
CA LEU A 487 -7.40 -8.06 42.20
C LEU A 487 -8.91 -8.36 42.21
N ALA A 488 -9.36 -9.37 41.48
CA ALA A 488 -10.77 -9.77 41.43
C ALA A 488 -11.31 -10.18 42.81
N GLN A 489 -10.51 -10.93 43.57
CA GLN A 489 -10.81 -11.35 44.95
C GLN A 489 -11.02 -10.18 45.93
N LEU A 490 -10.60 -8.96 45.58
CA LEU A 490 -10.80 -7.75 46.39
C LEU A 490 -11.85 -6.81 45.78
N ILE A 491 -11.77 -6.56 44.47
CA ILE A 491 -12.63 -5.63 43.74
C ILE A 491 -14.08 -6.11 43.72
N GLY A 492 -14.30 -7.42 43.49
CA GLY A 492 -15.63 -8.01 43.47
C GLY A 492 -16.36 -7.86 44.81
N PRO A 493 -15.78 -8.35 45.92
CA PRO A 493 -16.35 -8.18 47.26
C PRO A 493 -16.55 -6.71 47.66
N TYR A 494 -15.59 -5.83 47.37
CA TYR A 494 -15.72 -4.40 47.69
C TYR A 494 -16.92 -3.76 46.97
N ARG A 495 -17.10 -4.07 45.68
CA ARG A 495 -18.26 -3.56 44.94
C ARG A 495 -19.58 -4.13 45.43
N ALA A 496 -19.61 -5.39 45.86
CA ALA A 496 -20.82 -5.98 46.43
C ALA A 496 -21.21 -5.33 47.76
N ALA A 497 -20.22 -4.98 48.59
CA ALA A 497 -20.44 -4.31 49.88
C ALA A 497 -20.83 -2.83 49.73
N HIS A 498 -20.18 -2.09 48.83
CA HIS A 498 -20.30 -0.63 48.75
C HIS A 498 -21.02 -0.10 47.50
N GLY A 499 -21.41 -0.96 46.56
CA GLY A 499 -22.04 -0.57 45.30
C GLY A 499 -21.12 0.14 44.29
N ARG A 500 -19.85 0.38 44.65
CA ARG A 500 -18.84 1.10 43.85
C ARG A 500 -17.50 0.39 43.89
N PHE A 501 -16.62 0.70 42.94
CA PHE A 501 -15.25 0.20 42.95
C PHE A 501 -14.37 0.97 43.97
N PRO A 502 -13.31 0.33 44.51
CA PRO A 502 -12.43 1.00 45.46
C PRO A 502 -11.61 2.10 44.77
N ALA A 503 -11.42 3.23 45.45
CA ALA A 503 -10.48 4.26 44.99
C ALA A 503 -9.03 3.76 45.15
N VAL A 504 -8.07 4.43 44.49
CA VAL A 504 -6.64 4.07 44.55
C VAL A 504 -6.12 3.83 45.98
N PRO A 505 -6.34 4.74 46.96
CA PRO A 505 -5.84 4.53 48.32
C PRO A 505 -6.46 3.28 48.95
N VAL A 506 -7.78 3.14 48.86
CA VAL A 506 -8.52 2.00 49.43
C VAL A 506 -8.05 0.67 48.83
N LEU A 507 -7.87 0.61 47.51
CA LEU A 507 -7.38 -0.59 46.85
C LEU A 507 -5.96 -0.94 47.30
N ARG A 508 -5.09 0.07 47.48
CA ARG A 508 -3.74 -0.15 48.03
C ARG A 508 -3.81 -0.76 49.43
N GLU A 509 -4.66 -0.23 50.32
CA GLU A 509 -4.80 -0.74 51.70
C GLU A 509 -5.34 -2.18 51.74
N LEU A 510 -6.27 -2.52 50.84
CA LEU A 510 -6.76 -3.89 50.67
C LEU A 510 -5.66 -4.83 50.21
N LEU A 511 -4.82 -4.41 49.25
CA LEU A 511 -3.69 -5.21 48.74
C LEU A 511 -2.54 -5.36 49.74
N GLU A 512 -2.34 -4.41 50.64
CA GLU A 512 -1.43 -4.55 51.78
C GLU A 512 -1.93 -5.60 52.80
N GLY A 513 -3.20 -5.99 52.71
CA GLY A 513 -3.82 -6.97 53.58
C GLY A 513 -3.83 -6.50 55.03
N ARG A 514 -4.21 -5.24 55.27
CA ARG A 514 -4.38 -4.73 56.63
C ARG A 514 -5.59 -5.41 57.28
N PRO A 515 -5.43 -6.00 58.48
CA PRO A 515 -6.48 -6.83 59.09
C PRO A 515 -7.76 -6.04 59.40
N GLN A 516 -7.63 -4.75 59.74
CA GLN A 516 -8.76 -3.86 60.01
C GLN A 516 -9.62 -3.64 58.76
N THR A 517 -9.00 -3.21 57.65
CA THR A 517 -9.69 -2.94 56.38
C THR A 517 -10.38 -4.19 55.82
N LEU A 518 -9.75 -5.37 55.94
CA LEU A 518 -10.34 -6.63 55.50
C LEU A 518 -11.50 -7.07 56.41
N ALA A 519 -11.42 -6.83 57.73
CA ALA A 519 -12.51 -7.13 58.65
C ALA A 519 -13.73 -6.24 58.38
N GLU A 520 -13.52 -4.94 58.16
CA GLU A 520 -14.58 -3.99 57.78
C GLU A 520 -15.28 -4.41 56.49
N LEU A 521 -14.52 -4.83 55.47
CA LEU A 521 -15.08 -5.33 54.23
C LEU A 521 -15.92 -6.60 54.44
N LEU A 522 -15.47 -7.53 55.29
CA LEU A 522 -16.20 -8.76 55.60
C LEU A 522 -17.51 -8.51 56.36
N GLU A 523 -17.51 -7.52 57.26
CA GLU A 523 -18.71 -7.10 57.98
C GLU A 523 -19.72 -6.41 57.05
N ALA A 524 -19.23 -5.61 56.10
CA ALA A 524 -20.07 -4.90 55.13
C ALA A 524 -20.66 -5.80 54.03
N LEU A 525 -20.12 -7.00 53.82
CA LEU A 525 -20.64 -7.94 52.82
C LEU A 525 -22.05 -8.44 53.18
N PRO A 526 -22.95 -8.60 52.18
CA PRO A 526 -24.24 -9.26 52.38
C PRO A 526 -24.10 -10.66 53.04
N PRO A 527 -25.09 -11.11 53.83
CA PRO A 527 -25.03 -12.40 54.53
C PRO A 527 -25.04 -13.60 53.56
N ASP A 528 -25.64 -13.45 52.38
CA ASP A 528 -25.73 -14.44 51.31
C ASP A 528 -24.49 -14.54 50.42
N ALA A 529 -23.54 -13.58 50.53
CA ALA A 529 -22.30 -13.51 49.74
C ALA A 529 -21.22 -14.53 50.17
N THR A 530 -21.61 -15.81 50.34
CA THR A 530 -20.72 -16.88 50.84
C THR A 530 -19.51 -17.16 49.95
N ALA A 531 -19.64 -17.02 48.63
CA ALA A 531 -18.52 -17.15 47.68
C ALA A 531 -17.47 -16.05 47.88
N MET A 532 -17.90 -14.79 48.00
CA MET A 532 -17.02 -13.64 48.23
C MET A 532 -16.29 -13.72 49.57
N ARG A 533 -16.95 -14.24 50.62
CA ARG A 533 -16.29 -14.51 51.91
C ARG A 533 -15.17 -15.55 51.79
N ARG A 534 -15.35 -16.59 50.95
CA ARG A 534 -14.30 -17.58 50.66
C ARG A 534 -13.16 -16.97 49.86
N GLU A 535 -13.44 -16.05 48.95
CA GLU A 535 -12.41 -15.34 48.16
C GLU A 535 -11.53 -14.42 49.02
N LEU A 536 -12.05 -13.87 50.12
CA LEU A 536 -11.29 -13.04 51.07
C LEU A 536 -10.50 -13.85 52.10
N GLU A 537 -10.77 -15.15 52.27
CA GLU A 537 -10.10 -16.00 53.26
C GLU A 537 -8.56 -16.09 53.05
N PRO A 538 -8.02 -16.22 51.82
CA PRO A 538 -6.58 -16.16 51.57
C PRO A 538 -5.95 -14.81 51.97
N TRP A 539 -6.69 -13.71 51.89
CA TRP A 539 -6.22 -12.37 52.27
C TRP A 539 -6.12 -12.22 53.78
N LEU A 540 -7.10 -12.72 54.53
CA LEU A 540 -7.05 -12.76 55.99
C LEU A 540 -5.88 -13.61 56.51
N ARG A 541 -5.62 -14.75 55.86
CA ARG A 541 -4.56 -15.69 56.26
C ARG A 541 -3.19 -15.34 55.67
N ARG A 542 -3.14 -14.38 54.74
CA ARG A 542 -1.97 -14.05 53.90
C ARG A 542 -1.34 -15.29 53.29
N THR A 543 -2.12 -16.04 52.52
CA THR A 543 -1.66 -17.27 51.85
C THR A 543 -1.90 -17.20 50.33
N GLY A 544 -1.14 -18.00 49.57
CA GLY A 544 -1.31 -18.14 48.13
C GLY A 544 -1.11 -16.82 47.36
N THR A 545 -2.04 -16.50 46.46
CA THR A 545 -2.01 -15.30 45.61
C THR A 545 -1.95 -14.00 46.41
N ALA A 546 -2.60 -13.94 47.58
CA ALA A 546 -2.59 -12.76 48.44
C ALA A 546 -1.19 -12.44 48.97
N ALA A 547 -0.40 -13.48 49.33
CA ALA A 547 0.96 -13.32 49.82
C ALA A 547 1.96 -12.97 48.71
N GLU A 548 1.80 -13.60 47.53
CA GLU A 548 2.72 -13.42 46.40
C GLU A 548 2.47 -12.11 45.64
N CYS A 549 1.21 -11.75 45.39
CA CYS A 549 0.83 -10.64 44.50
C CYS A 549 0.48 -9.36 45.26
N GLY A 550 0.04 -9.44 46.52
CA GLY A 550 -0.46 -8.29 47.30
C GLY A 550 0.56 -7.15 47.43
N PRO A 551 1.73 -7.37 48.08
CA PRO A 551 2.75 -6.34 48.25
C PRO A 551 3.23 -5.67 46.95
N PRO A 552 3.64 -6.40 45.89
CA PRO A 552 4.12 -5.75 44.67
C PRO A 552 3.02 -4.98 43.91
N LEU A 553 1.75 -5.41 43.99
CA LEU A 553 0.64 -4.65 43.44
C LEU A 553 0.35 -3.37 44.25
N ALA A 554 0.44 -3.46 45.58
CA ALA A 554 0.31 -2.30 46.46
C ALA A 554 1.42 -1.27 46.21
N ASP A 555 2.66 -1.72 46.02
CA ASP A 555 3.81 -0.84 45.69
C ASP A 555 3.59 -0.10 44.36
N ARG A 556 3.04 -0.78 43.34
CA ARG A 556 2.69 -0.13 42.06
C ARG A 556 1.57 0.90 42.22
N LEU A 557 0.54 0.60 43.01
CA LEU A 557 -0.52 1.57 43.31
C LEU A 557 -0.03 2.74 44.17
N ALA A 558 0.99 2.54 45.01
CA ALA A 558 1.58 3.62 45.80
C ALA A 558 2.22 4.72 44.92
N LEU A 559 2.55 4.43 43.66
CA LEU A 559 2.95 5.44 42.68
C LEU A 559 1.80 6.38 42.30
N LEU A 560 0.55 5.89 42.33
CA LEU A 560 -0.66 6.65 42.04
C LEU A 560 -1.31 7.26 43.29
N ASP A 561 -0.95 6.79 44.49
CA ASP A 561 -1.41 7.33 45.79
C ASP A 561 -0.50 8.45 46.34
N ARG A 562 0.32 9.07 45.48
CA ARG A 562 1.17 10.19 45.88
C ARG A 562 0.31 11.44 46.12
N PRO A 563 0.73 12.35 47.03
CA PRO A 563 -0.03 13.57 47.32
C PRO A 563 -0.37 14.43 46.09
N VAL A 564 0.50 14.42 45.08
CA VAL A 564 0.30 15.13 43.81
C VAL A 564 -0.91 14.61 43.02
N PHE A 565 -1.24 13.33 43.15
CA PHE A 565 -2.37 12.69 42.47
C PHE A 565 -3.63 12.62 43.35
N ARG A 566 -3.64 13.31 44.49
CA ARG A 566 -4.80 13.30 45.38
C ARG A 566 -6.02 13.87 44.66
N GLY A 567 -7.12 13.10 44.66
CA GLY A 567 -8.36 13.49 43.96
C GLY A 567 -8.37 13.15 42.47
N PHE A 568 -7.29 12.60 41.92
CA PHE A 568 -7.26 11.97 40.60
C PHE A 568 -7.59 10.46 40.71
N PHE A 569 -7.88 9.85 39.58
CA PHE A 569 -8.29 8.46 39.42
C PHE A 569 -9.63 8.12 40.10
N GLY A 570 -10.55 9.09 40.11
CA GLY A 570 -11.88 8.94 40.68
C GLY A 570 -12.71 7.83 40.02
N THR A 571 -13.64 7.25 40.78
CA THR A 571 -14.54 6.17 40.33
C THR A 571 -15.96 6.64 40.00
N GLY A 572 -16.17 7.96 39.89
CA GLY A 572 -17.45 8.59 39.55
C GLY A 572 -17.91 9.68 40.54
N PRO A 573 -19.05 10.36 40.26
CA PRO A 573 -19.53 11.52 41.02
C PRO A 573 -19.91 11.24 42.48
N GLN A 574 -20.11 9.98 42.88
CA GLN A 574 -20.48 9.59 44.26
C GLN A 574 -19.32 9.57 45.25
N ALA A 575 -18.06 9.57 44.80
CA ALA A 575 -16.91 9.73 45.69
C ALA A 575 -16.81 11.15 46.28
N ALA A 576 -17.60 12.10 45.78
CA ALA A 576 -17.66 13.48 46.29
C ALA A 576 -18.50 13.64 47.57
N GLU A 577 -19.25 12.62 48.00
CA GLU A 577 -20.09 12.68 49.20
C GLU A 577 -19.33 12.34 50.49
N ASP A 578 -18.16 11.68 50.39
CA ASP A 578 -17.32 11.29 51.54
C ASP A 578 -16.43 12.46 52.03
N GLY A 579 -17.04 13.57 52.47
CA GLY A 579 -16.55 14.55 53.47
C GLY A 579 -15.15 15.18 53.37
N ALA A 580 -14.33 14.85 52.37
CA ALA A 580 -12.99 15.42 52.20
C ALA A 580 -13.12 16.80 51.54
N GLU A 581 -12.68 17.84 52.24
CA GLU A 581 -12.62 19.24 51.77
C GLU A 581 -12.25 19.30 50.29
N GLN A 582 -13.25 19.63 49.44
CA GLN A 582 -13.09 19.74 48.00
C GLN A 582 -12.06 20.82 47.68
N THR A 583 -10.83 20.40 47.37
CA THR A 583 -9.84 21.32 46.82
C THR A 583 -9.74 21.22 45.30
N HIS A 584 -10.25 20.15 44.65
CA HIS A 584 -10.26 20.05 43.19
C HIS A 584 -11.21 18.98 42.65
N ALA A 585 -12.31 19.36 41.99
CA ALA A 585 -13.33 18.43 41.48
C ALA A 585 -13.22 18.24 39.95
N ALA A 586 -12.11 17.65 39.49
CA ALA A 586 -11.96 17.28 38.08
C ALA A 586 -12.97 16.17 37.71
N ARG A 587 -13.58 16.25 36.52
CA ARG A 587 -14.60 15.28 36.11
C ARG A 587 -13.92 13.98 35.63
N PRO A 588 -14.24 12.80 36.20
CA PRO A 588 -13.63 11.55 35.77
C PRO A 588 -14.11 11.21 34.36
N PHE A 589 -13.17 11.11 33.43
CA PHE A 589 -13.39 10.70 32.05
C PHE A 589 -13.05 9.21 31.88
N SER A 590 -13.95 8.47 31.27
CA SER A 590 -13.75 7.06 30.95
C SER A 590 -13.31 6.86 29.50
N LEU A 591 -12.25 6.06 29.30
CA LEU A 591 -11.81 5.65 27.96
C LEU A 591 -12.88 4.84 27.21
N SER A 592 -13.87 4.25 27.90
CA SER A 592 -15.02 3.58 27.25
C SER A 592 -15.79 4.53 26.31
N ALA A 593 -15.80 5.84 26.58
CA ALA A 593 -16.52 6.83 25.80
C ALA A 593 -16.00 6.92 24.35
N VAL A 594 -14.69 6.72 24.13
CA VAL A 594 -14.04 6.73 22.82
C VAL A 594 -14.56 5.61 21.91
N GLY A 595 -15.01 4.50 22.51
CA GLY A 595 -15.65 3.40 21.80
C GLY A 595 -17.02 3.74 21.22
N HIS A 596 -17.71 4.73 21.79
CA HIS A 596 -19.09 5.09 21.45
C HIS A 596 -19.20 6.43 20.70
N HIS A 597 -18.24 7.33 20.94
CA HIS A 597 -18.26 8.70 20.42
C HIS A 597 -16.93 9.05 19.72
N PRO A 598 -16.97 9.84 18.63
CA PRO A 598 -15.79 10.28 17.90
C PRO A 598 -15.02 11.39 18.66
N LEU A 599 -14.49 11.06 19.84
CA LEU A 599 -13.87 12.02 20.76
C LEU A 599 -12.39 12.27 20.44
N ARG A 600 -11.94 13.48 20.77
CA ARG A 600 -10.53 13.89 20.74
C ARG A 600 -10.04 14.02 22.19
N VAL A 601 -9.21 13.08 22.63
CA VAL A 601 -8.70 13.03 24.01
C VAL A 601 -7.19 13.22 24.01
N ARG A 602 -6.67 14.12 24.85
CA ARG A 602 -5.24 14.27 25.14
C ARG A 602 -4.94 13.95 26.59
N ILE A 603 -3.92 13.14 26.84
CA ILE A 603 -3.44 12.80 28.17
C ILE A 603 -1.97 13.23 28.26
N ASP A 604 -1.70 14.23 29.08
CA ASP A 604 -0.35 14.71 29.35
C ASP A 604 0.17 13.98 30.60
N LEU A 605 1.04 12.99 30.41
CA LEU A 605 1.63 12.19 31.49
C LEU A 605 2.52 13.05 32.39
N PRO A 606 2.55 12.77 33.71
CA PRO A 606 3.27 13.59 34.68
C PRO A 606 4.77 13.70 34.35
N GLY A 607 5.33 14.88 34.62
CA GLY A 607 6.70 15.25 34.28
C GLY A 607 7.77 14.82 35.30
N GLN A 608 8.89 15.57 35.32
CA GLN A 608 10.09 15.24 36.11
C GLN A 608 9.77 14.90 37.57
N GLY A 609 10.35 13.80 38.07
CA GLY A 609 10.14 13.28 39.43
C GLY A 609 9.06 12.20 39.55
N HIS A 610 8.27 11.96 38.49
CA HIS A 610 7.19 10.97 38.46
C HIS A 610 7.25 10.02 37.26
N GLU A 611 8.45 9.71 36.76
CA GLU A 611 8.66 8.89 35.56
C GLU A 611 8.05 7.48 35.68
N GLU A 612 8.22 6.82 36.83
CA GLU A 612 7.63 5.49 37.08
C GLU A 612 6.10 5.53 37.08
N ALA A 613 5.51 6.61 37.61
CA ALA A 613 4.06 6.82 37.57
C ALA A 613 3.57 7.11 36.15
N ALA A 614 4.33 7.90 35.37
CA ALA A 614 4.03 8.17 33.96
C ALA A 614 4.03 6.88 33.13
N GLN A 615 5.03 6.01 33.31
CA GLN A 615 5.10 4.70 32.64
C GLN A 615 3.94 3.78 33.05
N LEU A 616 3.62 3.74 34.36
CA LEU A 616 2.48 2.97 34.87
C LEU A 616 1.15 3.46 34.26
N LEU A 617 0.95 4.78 34.19
CA LEU A 617 -0.24 5.38 33.60
C LEU A 617 -0.33 5.13 32.10
N ALA A 618 0.77 5.27 31.37
CA ALA A 618 0.80 4.95 29.94
C ALA A 618 0.44 3.48 29.68
N ARG A 619 0.92 2.56 30.53
CA ARG A 619 0.56 1.14 30.47
C ARG A 619 -0.91 0.89 30.79
N LEU A 620 -1.44 1.55 31.83
CA LEU A 620 -2.86 1.47 32.19
C LEU A 620 -3.76 1.97 31.07
N VAL A 621 -3.43 3.12 30.47
CA VAL A 621 -4.16 3.69 29.33
C VAL A 621 -4.11 2.73 28.13
N LEU A 622 -2.94 2.15 27.82
CA LEU A 622 -2.81 1.14 26.76
C LEU A 622 -3.68 -0.08 27.03
N ALA A 623 -3.64 -0.64 28.25
CA ALA A 623 -4.45 -1.79 28.64
C ALA A 623 -5.96 -1.50 28.55
N GLN A 624 -6.40 -0.35 29.06
CA GLN A 624 -7.79 0.10 28.99
C GLN A 624 -8.23 0.31 27.53
N PHE A 625 -7.43 0.99 26.71
CA PHE A 625 -7.72 1.20 25.30
C PHE A 625 -7.89 -0.12 24.54
N LEU A 626 -6.97 -1.07 24.75
CA LEU A 626 -7.03 -2.38 24.10
C LEU A 626 -8.29 -3.16 24.51
N ALA A 627 -8.72 -3.05 25.77
CA ALA A 627 -9.97 -3.63 26.24
C ALA A 627 -11.21 -2.99 25.59
N VAL A 628 -11.26 -1.65 25.52
CA VAL A 628 -12.34 -0.89 24.87
C VAL A 628 -12.41 -1.17 23.36
N ALA A 629 -11.25 -1.26 22.71
CA ALA A 629 -11.16 -1.60 21.30
C ALA A 629 -11.75 -2.99 21.03
N ARG A 630 -11.51 -3.97 21.89
CA ARG A 630 -12.05 -5.33 21.73
C ARG A 630 -13.56 -5.43 22.02
N ALA A 631 -14.06 -4.72 23.02
CA ALA A 631 -15.46 -4.82 23.46
C ALA A 631 -16.45 -4.28 22.41
N ASN A 632 -16.06 -3.24 21.66
CA ASN A 632 -16.96 -2.50 20.77
C ASN A 632 -16.64 -2.76 19.29
N GLY A 633 -16.98 -3.97 18.81
CA GLY A 633 -16.67 -4.41 17.44
C GLY A 633 -17.53 -3.79 16.33
N ASP A 634 -18.73 -3.30 16.64
CA ASP A 634 -19.71 -2.83 15.64
C ASP A 634 -19.76 -1.29 15.53
N ARG A 635 -18.60 -0.65 15.59
CA ARG A 635 -18.48 0.83 15.52
C ARG A 635 -18.38 1.32 14.09
N SER A 636 -19.00 2.48 13.82
CA SER A 636 -18.91 3.13 12.51
C SER A 636 -17.61 3.90 12.31
N HIS A 637 -16.93 4.33 13.39
CA HIS A 637 -15.73 5.16 13.36
C HIS A 637 -14.46 4.39 13.74
N PHE A 638 -13.31 4.90 13.31
CA PHE A 638 -11.98 4.35 13.60
C PHE A 638 -11.50 4.82 14.97
N VAL A 639 -10.86 3.95 15.77
CA VAL A 639 -10.38 4.34 17.10
C VAL A 639 -8.88 4.14 17.18
N CYS A 640 -8.13 5.18 17.54
CA CYS A 640 -6.68 5.13 17.58
C CYS A 640 -6.09 5.68 18.89
N LEU A 641 -5.15 4.94 19.46
CA LEU A 641 -4.31 5.41 20.57
C LEU A 641 -2.93 5.75 20.03
N VAL A 642 -2.47 6.95 20.31
CA VAL A 642 -1.13 7.43 19.97
C VAL A 642 -0.36 7.59 21.27
N LEU A 643 0.65 6.75 21.47
CA LEU A 643 1.64 6.89 22.55
C LEU A 643 2.91 7.47 21.95
N ASP A 644 3.22 8.73 22.25
CA ASP A 644 4.47 9.33 21.75
C ASP A 644 5.71 8.66 22.37
N ASP A 645 5.61 8.22 23.63
CA ASP A 645 6.63 7.39 24.27
C ASP A 645 5.98 6.14 24.88
N ALA A 646 6.26 4.99 24.26
CA ALA A 646 5.80 3.67 24.69
C ALA A 646 6.85 2.91 25.51
N SER A 647 7.97 3.54 25.87
CA SER A 647 9.03 2.90 26.66
C SER A 647 8.50 2.42 28.01
N GLY A 648 8.78 1.16 28.36
CA GLY A 648 8.29 0.52 29.60
C GLY A 648 6.78 0.22 29.63
N THR A 649 6.02 0.47 28.56
CA THR A 649 4.57 0.23 28.52
C THR A 649 4.19 -1.13 27.95
N LEU A 650 5.08 -1.77 27.20
CA LEU A 650 4.75 -2.98 26.44
C LEU A 650 4.97 -4.25 27.28
N THR A 651 4.01 -5.16 27.17
CA THR A 651 3.90 -6.42 27.91
C THR A 651 3.57 -7.56 26.94
N PRO A 652 3.74 -8.84 27.32
CA PRO A 652 3.31 -9.95 26.48
C PRO A 652 1.80 -9.91 26.15
N GLY A 653 0.97 -9.44 27.09
CA GLY A 653 -0.49 -9.33 26.91
C GLY A 653 -0.88 -8.23 25.93
N THR A 654 -0.32 -7.03 26.10
CA THR A 654 -0.59 -5.88 25.21
C THR A 654 -0.12 -6.14 23.78
N VAL A 655 1.06 -6.74 23.55
CA VAL A 655 1.55 -7.08 22.21
C VAL A 655 0.60 -8.06 21.48
N ARG A 656 0.10 -9.08 22.18
CA ARG A 656 -0.89 -10.02 21.64
C ARG A 656 -2.24 -9.34 21.34
N ALA A 657 -2.63 -8.35 22.12
CA ALA A 657 -3.85 -7.59 21.89
C ALA A 657 -3.71 -6.65 20.68
N VAL A 658 -2.54 -6.00 20.50
CA VAL A 658 -2.24 -5.16 19.33
C VAL A 658 -2.41 -5.94 18.02
N GLN A 659 -1.95 -7.20 17.97
CA GLN A 659 -2.13 -8.10 16.81
C GLN A 659 -3.60 -8.25 16.37
N ARG A 660 -4.55 -8.11 17.30
CA ARG A 660 -5.99 -8.31 17.03
C ARG A 660 -6.71 -7.04 16.60
N LEU A 661 -6.09 -5.86 16.76
CA LEU A 661 -6.73 -4.57 16.48
C LEU A 661 -7.19 -4.41 15.04
N ARG A 662 -6.48 -5.04 14.09
CA ARG A 662 -6.83 -5.06 12.67
C ARG A 662 -8.26 -5.54 12.41
N ALA A 663 -8.76 -6.47 13.22
CA ALA A 663 -10.12 -7.00 13.10
C ALA A 663 -11.19 -6.10 13.75
N HIS A 664 -10.78 -5.11 14.54
CA HIS A 664 -11.67 -4.29 15.37
C HIS A 664 -11.77 -2.83 14.90
N HIS A 665 -11.34 -2.50 13.68
CA HIS A 665 -11.34 -1.11 13.17
C HIS A 665 -10.68 -0.13 14.16
N ALA A 666 -9.54 -0.56 14.71
CA ALA A 666 -8.75 0.19 15.68
C ALA A 666 -7.26 0.04 15.39
N GLY A 667 -6.44 0.94 15.92
CA GLY A 667 -4.99 0.89 15.74
C GLY A 667 -4.25 1.59 16.86
N VAL A 668 -2.96 1.28 17.02
CA VAL A 668 -2.07 2.01 17.93
C VAL A 668 -0.88 2.58 17.17
N VAL A 669 -0.44 3.77 17.58
CA VAL A 669 0.83 4.37 17.15
C VAL A 669 1.74 4.39 18.37
N LEU A 670 2.88 3.71 18.27
CA LEU A 670 3.82 3.53 19.35
C LEU A 670 5.15 4.20 18.97
N GLY A 671 5.51 5.27 19.66
CA GLY A 671 6.83 5.86 19.58
C GLY A 671 7.79 5.19 20.57
N LEU A 672 8.95 4.73 20.10
CA LEU A 672 10.04 4.26 20.94
C LEU A 672 11.32 5.04 20.68
N ARG A 673 12.08 5.35 21.73
CA ARG A 673 13.40 5.98 21.61
C ARG A 673 14.42 4.99 21.04
N THR A 674 14.31 3.74 21.48
CA THR A 674 15.08 2.57 21.05
C THR A 674 14.24 1.32 21.31
N LEU A 675 14.46 0.24 20.56
CA LEU A 675 13.85 -1.06 20.88
C LEU A 675 14.43 -1.62 22.19
N GLY A 676 15.60 -1.15 22.63
CA GLY A 676 16.20 -1.52 23.92
C GLY A 676 15.33 -1.18 25.14
N ASP A 677 14.39 -0.25 25.02
CA ASP A 677 13.42 0.10 26.08
C ASP A 677 12.29 -0.94 26.23
N VAL A 678 12.29 -1.98 25.38
CA VAL A 678 11.35 -3.11 25.40
C VAL A 678 12.12 -4.37 25.77
N PRO A 679 11.55 -5.28 26.59
CA PRO A 679 12.16 -6.58 26.86
C PRO A 679 12.52 -7.32 25.57
N GLN A 680 13.74 -7.89 25.51
CA GLN A 680 14.26 -8.54 24.30
C GLN A 680 13.36 -9.69 23.79
N THR A 681 12.69 -10.39 24.70
CA THR A 681 11.74 -11.46 24.39
C THR A 681 10.52 -10.97 23.59
N LEU A 682 10.23 -9.67 23.63
CA LEU A 682 9.10 -9.05 22.95
C LEU A 682 9.48 -8.38 21.62
N HIS A 683 10.76 -8.25 21.26
CA HIS A 683 11.17 -7.56 20.03
C HIS A 683 10.56 -8.18 18.77
N GLY A 684 10.74 -9.49 18.57
CA GLY A 684 10.13 -10.22 17.45
C GLY A 684 8.58 -10.20 17.47
N PRO A 685 7.93 -10.55 18.59
CA PRO A 685 6.48 -10.44 18.74
C PRO A 685 5.92 -9.04 18.47
N LEU A 686 6.59 -7.98 18.90
CA LEU A 686 6.17 -6.59 18.67
C LEU A 686 6.30 -6.23 17.20
N LEU A 687 7.46 -6.52 16.59
CA LEU A 687 7.69 -6.23 15.18
C LEU A 687 6.72 -6.99 14.28
N SER A 688 6.33 -8.22 14.63
CA SER A 688 5.27 -8.96 13.93
C SER A 688 3.85 -8.51 14.25
N ALA A 689 3.63 -7.83 15.38
CA ALA A 689 2.31 -7.34 15.77
C ALA A 689 1.83 -6.13 14.99
N VAL A 690 2.76 -5.30 14.52
CA VAL A 690 2.48 -4.07 13.76
C VAL A 690 2.68 -4.30 12.26
N GLY A 691 1.81 -3.70 11.45
CA GLY A 691 1.92 -3.72 9.99
C GLY A 691 2.72 -2.55 9.43
N CYS A 692 2.77 -1.42 10.15
CA CYS A 692 3.54 -0.25 9.76
C CYS A 692 4.75 -0.06 10.68
N ARG A 693 5.91 0.26 10.11
CA ARG A 693 7.17 0.46 10.84
C ARG A 693 7.93 1.66 10.29
N ALA A 694 8.47 2.49 11.17
CA ALA A 694 9.30 3.64 10.85
C ALA A 694 10.62 3.59 11.60
N ALA A 695 11.73 3.70 10.88
CA ALA A 695 13.06 3.92 11.44
C ALA A 695 13.48 5.37 11.19
N CYS A 696 13.54 6.20 12.23
CA CYS A 696 13.95 7.59 12.09
C CYS A 696 15.47 7.72 12.03
N SER A 697 15.96 8.87 11.58
CA SER A 697 17.40 9.15 11.56
C SER A 697 18.05 8.99 12.94
N GLY A 698 19.21 8.33 12.99
CA GLY A 698 20.01 8.19 14.23
C GLY A 698 19.67 6.95 15.08
N VAL A 699 18.91 5.99 14.56
CA VAL A 699 18.72 4.69 15.23
C VAL A 699 20.05 3.96 15.44
N SER A 700 20.12 3.16 16.49
CA SER A 700 21.32 2.34 16.74
C SER A 700 21.44 1.21 15.71
N THR A 701 22.64 0.64 15.55
CA THR A 701 22.83 -0.54 14.68
C THR A 701 22.08 -1.76 15.18
N TRP A 702 21.82 -1.87 16.49
CA TRP A 702 21.00 -2.94 17.08
C TRP A 702 19.53 -2.79 16.70
N ASP A 703 18.99 -1.58 16.83
CA ASP A 703 17.62 -1.26 16.40
C ASP A 703 17.46 -1.45 14.89
N GLY A 704 18.45 -0.98 14.13
CA GLY A 704 18.51 -1.13 12.68
C GLY A 704 18.53 -2.59 12.25
N ARG A 705 19.24 -3.47 12.96
CA ARG A 705 19.25 -4.92 12.67
C ARG A 705 17.87 -5.53 12.84
N ALA A 706 17.21 -5.28 13.97
CA ALA A 706 15.88 -5.84 14.23
C ALA A 706 14.84 -5.37 13.19
N LEU A 707 14.91 -4.10 12.76
CA LEU A 707 14.03 -3.55 11.74
C LEU A 707 14.34 -4.10 10.34
N ALA A 708 15.62 -4.23 9.97
CA ALA A 708 16.05 -4.84 8.71
C ALA A 708 15.59 -6.30 8.60
N GLU A 709 15.78 -7.09 9.67
CA GLU A 709 15.31 -8.47 9.76
C GLU A 709 13.77 -8.56 9.61
N ALA A 710 13.03 -7.63 10.21
CA ALA A 710 11.56 -7.60 10.13
C ALA A 710 11.03 -7.22 8.74
N TRP A 711 11.75 -6.40 7.97
CA TRP A 711 11.39 -6.10 6.58
C TRP A 711 11.77 -7.22 5.60
N GLY A 712 12.70 -8.08 5.99
CA GLY A 712 13.15 -9.21 5.20
C GLY A 712 14.04 -8.82 4.02
N THR A 713 14.34 -9.81 3.19
CA THR A 713 15.23 -9.75 2.04
C THR A 713 14.42 -9.67 0.74
N GLU A 714 14.91 -8.90 -0.24
CA GLU A 714 14.36 -8.88 -1.60
C GLU A 714 15.40 -9.39 -2.59
N TRP A 715 14.92 -10.05 -3.66
CA TRP A 715 15.75 -10.45 -4.79
C TRP A 715 16.16 -9.21 -5.59
N VAL A 716 17.40 -8.75 -5.38
CA VAL A 716 17.99 -7.65 -6.15
C VAL A 716 18.85 -8.21 -7.27
N GLU A 717 18.59 -7.79 -8.50
CA GLU A 717 19.43 -8.09 -9.66
C GLU A 717 20.74 -7.30 -9.57
N THR A 718 21.77 -7.93 -9.02
CA THR A 718 23.11 -7.35 -8.97
C THR A 718 23.80 -7.60 -10.31
N THR A 719 24.14 -6.54 -11.01
CA THR A 719 24.89 -6.61 -12.26
C THR A 719 26.38 -6.62 -11.94
N GLU A 720 27.01 -7.80 -11.97
CA GLU A 720 28.47 -7.90 -11.91
C GLU A 720 29.03 -7.74 -13.34
N VAL A 721 29.79 -6.67 -13.56
CA VAL A 721 30.49 -6.44 -14.82
C VAL A 721 31.89 -7.04 -14.70
N ALA A 722 32.01 -8.33 -15.01
CA ALA A 722 33.30 -8.99 -15.06
C ALA A 722 33.95 -8.75 -16.43
N LYS A 723 35.02 -7.96 -16.48
CA LYS A 723 35.82 -7.77 -17.71
C LYS A 723 36.72 -8.99 -17.94
N HIS A 724 36.20 -10.02 -18.63
CA HIS A 724 37.03 -11.14 -19.10
C HIS A 724 37.51 -10.88 -20.53
N THR A 725 38.83 -10.77 -20.72
CA THR A 725 39.45 -10.82 -22.04
C THR A 725 39.40 -12.26 -22.55
N VAL A 726 38.43 -12.58 -23.42
CA VAL A 726 38.31 -13.91 -24.03
C VAL A 726 39.46 -14.12 -25.01
N PHE A 727 40.45 -14.92 -24.62
CA PHE A 727 41.31 -15.62 -25.57
C PHE A 727 40.49 -16.78 -26.17
N ALA A 728 40.06 -16.60 -27.42
CA ALA A 728 39.29 -17.62 -28.15
C ALA A 728 40.23 -18.69 -28.72
N ASP A 729 40.08 -19.93 -28.24
CA ASP A 729 40.88 -21.09 -28.64
C ASP A 729 40.12 -22.05 -29.57
N GLN A 730 39.28 -21.52 -30.47
CA GLN A 730 38.62 -22.31 -31.52
C GLN A 730 38.79 -21.70 -32.92
N PRO A 731 39.15 -22.52 -33.94
CA PRO A 731 39.54 -22.01 -35.26
C PRO A 731 38.39 -21.43 -36.09
N MET A 732 37.15 -21.90 -35.90
CA MET A 732 35.98 -21.45 -36.68
C MET A 732 35.53 -20.03 -36.28
N THR A 733 35.63 -19.66 -35.01
CA THR A 733 35.25 -18.33 -34.50
C THR A 733 36.25 -17.25 -34.89
N ARG A 734 37.54 -17.58 -35.08
CA ARG A 734 38.56 -16.67 -35.61
C ARG A 734 38.21 -16.14 -37.01
N PHE A 735 37.66 -16.99 -37.89
CA PHE A 735 37.36 -16.59 -39.27
C PHE A 735 36.17 -15.61 -39.32
N ILE A 736 35.13 -15.89 -38.53
CA ILE A 736 33.94 -15.02 -38.41
C ILE A 736 34.31 -13.68 -37.73
N HIS A 737 35.18 -13.70 -36.73
CA HIS A 737 35.69 -12.48 -36.09
C HIS A 737 36.63 -11.68 -37.01
N ALA A 738 37.45 -12.32 -37.85
CA ALA A 738 38.34 -11.66 -38.78
C ALA A 738 37.57 -10.92 -39.89
N VAL A 739 36.56 -11.58 -40.48
CA VAL A 739 35.71 -10.98 -41.53
C VAL A 739 34.88 -9.81 -40.97
N ARG A 740 34.36 -9.93 -39.74
CA ARG A 740 33.59 -8.86 -39.10
C ARG A 740 34.46 -7.69 -38.63
N LYS A 741 35.69 -7.94 -38.17
CA LYS A 741 36.65 -6.90 -37.73
C LYS A 741 37.14 -6.02 -38.89
N LEU A 742 37.25 -6.59 -40.09
CA LEU A 742 37.63 -5.88 -41.32
C LEU A 742 36.56 -4.89 -41.80
N VAL A 743 35.29 -5.08 -41.42
CA VAL A 743 34.17 -4.24 -41.86
C VAL A 743 33.86 -3.09 -40.89
N THR A 744 34.14 -3.23 -39.58
CA THR A 744 33.62 -2.28 -38.57
C THR A 744 34.67 -1.54 -37.73
N GLY A 745 35.97 -1.78 -37.91
CA GLY A 745 37.03 -0.88 -37.39
C GLY A 745 37.13 -0.63 -35.88
N ARG A 746 36.41 -1.38 -35.01
CA ARG A 746 36.55 -1.30 -33.54
C ARG A 746 36.75 -2.68 -32.91
N ALA A 747 37.73 -2.79 -32.02
CA ALA A 747 37.90 -3.95 -31.16
C ALA A 747 36.80 -3.93 -30.08
N VAL A 748 36.00 -5.00 -30.04
CA VAL A 748 34.90 -5.17 -29.09
C VAL A 748 35.47 -5.83 -27.83
N THR A 749 35.59 -5.08 -26.74
CA THR A 749 35.55 -5.67 -25.40
C THR A 749 34.09 -6.01 -25.12
N THR A 750 33.75 -7.29 -25.16
CA THR A 750 32.43 -7.75 -24.68
C THR A 750 32.43 -7.67 -23.16
N ASP A 751 31.76 -6.66 -22.61
CA ASP A 751 31.41 -6.65 -21.18
C ASP A 751 30.48 -7.85 -20.93
N ALA A 752 30.98 -8.86 -20.21
CA ALA A 752 30.14 -9.94 -19.72
C ALA A 752 29.36 -9.38 -18.52
N VAL A 753 28.17 -8.84 -18.80
CA VAL A 753 27.21 -8.43 -17.80
C VAL A 753 26.53 -9.70 -17.27
N THR A 754 27.04 -10.24 -16.17
CA THR A 754 26.36 -11.29 -15.44
C THR A 754 25.40 -10.64 -14.44
N VAL A 755 24.11 -10.69 -14.78
CA VAL A 755 23.05 -10.32 -13.84
C VAL A 755 22.86 -11.50 -12.89
N ARG A 756 23.27 -11.34 -11.64
CA ARG A 756 23.05 -12.33 -10.58
C ARG A 756 21.94 -11.81 -9.68
N GLN A 757 20.86 -12.60 -9.54
CA GLN A 757 19.86 -12.34 -8.52
C GLN A 757 20.44 -12.73 -7.16
N VAL A 758 20.56 -11.76 -6.25
CA VAL A 758 21.05 -11.96 -4.89
C VAL A 758 19.96 -11.46 -3.95
N GLU A 759 19.58 -12.28 -2.97
CA GLU A 759 18.77 -11.84 -1.84
C GLU A 759 19.57 -10.81 -1.04
N ARG A 760 19.09 -9.57 -0.98
CA ARG A 760 19.67 -8.54 -0.12
C ARG A 760 18.57 -7.80 0.62
N GLU A 761 18.87 -7.45 1.86
CA GLU A 761 18.08 -6.47 2.61
C GLU A 761 18.07 -5.17 1.81
N ARG A 762 16.90 -4.54 1.66
CA ARG A 762 16.80 -3.21 1.04
C ARG A 762 17.58 -2.15 1.83
N TRP A 763 17.63 -2.35 3.14
CA TRP A 763 18.29 -1.50 4.12
C TRP A 763 19.02 -2.38 5.11
N SER A 764 20.35 -2.31 5.11
CA SER A 764 21.15 -2.97 6.12
C SER A 764 21.12 -2.21 7.45
N ALA A 765 21.43 -2.91 8.55
CA ALA A 765 21.53 -2.32 9.88
C ALA A 765 22.46 -1.09 9.93
N SER A 766 23.60 -1.14 9.23
CA SER A 766 24.56 -0.04 9.17
C SER A 766 24.04 1.15 8.35
N GLU A 767 23.27 0.91 7.30
CA GLU A 767 22.66 1.97 6.50
C GLU A 767 21.55 2.68 7.28
N LEU A 768 20.74 1.95 8.04
CA LEU A 768 19.73 2.58 8.90
C LEU A 768 20.36 3.46 9.99
N ALA A 769 21.49 3.01 10.54
CA ALA A 769 22.18 3.77 11.59
C ALA A 769 22.95 5.00 11.07
N HIS A 770 23.52 4.93 9.86
CA HIS A 770 24.49 5.93 9.38
C HIS A 770 24.15 6.62 8.06
N ALA A 771 23.28 6.03 7.22
CA ALA A 771 22.97 6.55 5.89
C ALA A 771 21.64 7.32 5.83
N VAL A 772 20.77 7.20 6.84
CA VAL A 772 19.50 7.95 6.90
C VAL A 772 19.80 9.41 7.29
N PRO A 773 19.52 10.39 6.41
CA PRO A 773 19.78 11.80 6.70
C PRO A 773 18.90 12.30 7.86
N ALA A 774 19.34 13.37 8.53
CA ALA A 774 18.53 14.03 9.56
C ALA A 774 17.17 14.46 9.00
N GLY A 775 16.11 14.30 9.80
CA GLY A 775 14.75 14.62 9.39
C GLY A 775 14.15 13.68 8.33
N HIS A 776 14.84 12.58 8.01
CA HIS A 776 14.28 11.51 7.19
C HIS A 776 13.94 10.29 8.05
N ALA A 777 13.03 9.47 7.54
CA ALA A 777 12.73 8.17 8.10
C ALA A 777 12.57 7.12 7.00
N VAL A 778 12.92 5.87 7.32
CA VAL A 778 12.61 4.72 6.47
C VAL A 778 11.27 4.15 6.93
N LEU A 779 10.25 4.25 6.08
CA LEU A 779 8.88 3.88 6.38
C LEU A 779 8.44 2.67 5.53
N SER A 780 7.88 1.66 6.20
CA SER A 780 7.21 0.53 5.55
C SER A 780 5.76 0.48 6.03
N LEU A 781 4.83 0.33 5.09
CA LEU A 781 3.40 0.43 5.37
C LEU A 781 2.67 -0.81 4.91
N THR A 782 1.70 -1.25 5.71
CA THR A 782 0.78 -2.32 5.35
C THR A 782 -0.65 -1.83 5.60
N SER A 783 -1.54 -2.01 4.63
CA SER A 783 -2.95 -1.68 4.83
C SER A 783 -3.73 -2.84 5.46
N VAL A 784 -4.88 -2.55 6.07
CA VAL A 784 -5.83 -3.58 6.56
C VAL A 784 -6.32 -4.53 5.46
N LYS A 785 -6.18 -4.17 4.18
CA LYS A 785 -6.47 -5.04 3.02
C LYS A 785 -5.32 -5.99 2.67
N GLY A 786 -4.15 -5.82 3.28
CA GLY A 786 -2.95 -6.65 3.03
C GLY A 786 -2.10 -6.14 1.87
N GLU A 787 -2.39 -4.95 1.35
CA GLU A 787 -1.50 -4.26 0.41
C GLU A 787 -0.28 -3.73 1.18
N TYR A 788 0.89 -3.76 0.55
CA TYR A 788 2.17 -3.50 1.20
C TYR A 788 3.01 -2.49 0.41
N ALA A 789 3.54 -1.50 1.11
CA ALA A 789 4.59 -0.60 0.62
C ALA A 789 5.94 -1.03 1.21
N PRO A 790 6.98 -1.21 0.38
CA PRO A 790 8.31 -1.58 0.84
C PRO A 790 8.91 -0.51 1.76
N PRO A 791 10.04 -0.77 2.44
CA PRO A 791 10.75 0.28 3.19
C PRO A 791 11.23 1.39 2.23
N LEU A 792 10.63 2.57 2.36
CA LEU A 792 10.87 3.77 1.55
C LEU A 792 11.61 4.82 2.39
N LEU A 793 12.63 5.47 1.82
CA LEU A 793 13.22 6.65 2.44
C LEU A 793 12.31 7.86 2.20
N VAL A 794 11.79 8.41 3.27
CA VAL A 794 10.86 9.54 3.27
C VAL A 794 11.55 10.75 3.88
N ASP A 795 11.55 11.85 3.15
CA ASP A 795 11.89 13.18 3.67
C ASP A 795 10.69 13.73 4.43
N LEU A 796 10.82 13.88 5.75
CA LEU A 796 9.75 14.36 6.63
C LEU A 796 9.66 15.90 6.70
N HIS A 797 10.54 16.61 6.00
CA HIS A 797 10.47 18.07 5.89
C HIS A 797 9.53 18.56 4.77
N ALA A 798 9.12 17.67 3.86
CA ALA A 798 8.69 18.00 2.49
C ALA A 798 7.18 18.07 2.22
#